data_AF-A0A819JZZ7-F1
#
_entry.id   AF-A0A819JZZ7-F1
#
_cell.length_a   1.000
_cell.length_b   1.000
_cell.length_c   1.000
_cell.angle_alpha   90.00
_cell.angle_beta   90.00
_cell.angle_gamma   90.00
#
_symmetry.space_group_name_H-M   'P 1'
#
loop_
_entity.id
_entity.type
_entity.pdbx_description
1 polymer ?
#
loop_
_entity_poly.entity_id
_entity_poly.type
_entity_poly.pdbx_seq_one_letter_code
_entity_poly.pdbx_strand_id
1 'polypeptide(L)'
;MSSYSSRNNRYYDSVRQSHGNNSRSQSGNPVDEEIMEGMSEDLQIIFDDDSKCARLLKKVIRDERSFDLRIQRIQEFQVYLERSDSNKFIMKLAEPALNVLFEQFQERSHETIRSELAHCMGLIGYAMLNEGEPKFSEWIFERLNDVRKNDSQRQLLINAFRHSIQNEREMLCLANQIEQISDQLKKILESVVHAPLMIAITDTIIELSRIYPQIFQEIFVDIVDILIGWYIEPLPTDRILEYTAQALQKFRPFWVDQIESTTLTLLDHFIEDADNYAQQFELQEQNNDGDDEIASFTDKIAALYRAFATVLRALSDNFTSTPHLLPVEYVDNWLQKILHTTTIIRHDKLFGILAKPANTAVCILVETFSQFDEQLKNEIFDFIIEQTHLHTQSWPYEADVNLLRLIMKVIDIADHDSCAKLASSIFAAKSRLWLYRFLYSNSLIQDVLQLFNRLLTIKSIPVVQQVYQAILADMTSNFNVLLNVLEQKLIVIGSASATTSDLNEEDAEAALIFDCSALCQIGNVKGNLIGMYALSPPLFELLAKHLQLTNSKLARQYPAVHYGVLKTLYSHCAAHEHFIHNSDLFKQSDTTNVMSLTSLTKDNFEDLLKLHHRLIVNSHLSCHDTKKLVLNWLAEIIDALPQEDNGLLTLPLLLKLSHAIIDI
;
A
#
# COMPACT_ATOMS: atom_id res chain seq x y z
N MET A 1 50.52 8.25 -34.09
CA MET A 1 51.33 7.43 -35.00
C MET A 1 50.42 6.95 -36.12
N SER A 2 50.77 7.37 -37.33
CA SER A 2 50.05 7.16 -38.58
C SER A 2 50.53 5.88 -39.25
N SER A 3 49.64 5.13 -39.89
CA SER A 3 50.02 4.20 -40.97
C SER A 3 48.81 3.62 -41.72
N TYR A 4 48.69 4.03 -42.99
CA TYR A 4 48.35 3.25 -44.21
C TYR A 4 46.92 2.70 -44.39
N SER A 5 46.11 3.26 -45.32
CA SER A 5 46.07 3.12 -46.80
C SER A 5 45.14 1.96 -47.22
N SER A 6 44.03 2.14 -47.96
CA SER A 6 43.85 2.57 -49.36
C SER A 6 43.27 1.41 -50.20
N ARG A 7 42.37 1.77 -51.14
CA ARG A 7 41.76 1.02 -52.28
C ARG A 7 40.26 0.76 -52.05
N ASN A 8 39.33 1.10 -52.92
CA ASN A 8 39.40 1.57 -54.31
C ASN A 8 38.18 2.45 -54.61
N ASN A 9 38.44 3.58 -55.25
CA ASN A 9 37.48 4.44 -55.90
C ASN A 9 37.59 4.13 -57.41
N ARG A 10 36.49 3.80 -58.09
CA ARG A 10 36.28 3.91 -59.55
C ARG A 10 34.94 3.26 -59.92
N TYR A 11 33.97 4.09 -60.24
CA TYR A 11 33.18 4.07 -61.49
C TYR A 11 31.89 4.84 -61.22
N TYR A 12 31.90 6.15 -61.45
CA TYR A 12 30.74 6.91 -61.93
C TYR A 12 31.26 8.28 -62.32
N ASP A 13 31.59 8.43 -63.61
CA ASP A 13 31.52 9.73 -64.26
C ASP A 13 31.52 9.59 -65.78
N SER A 14 30.76 10.49 -66.41
CA SER A 14 30.52 10.69 -67.86
C SER A 14 29.43 9.76 -68.46
N VAL A 15 28.40 10.22 -69.16
CA VAL A 15 28.31 11.36 -70.10
C VAL A 15 26.87 11.91 -70.18
N ARG A 16 26.75 13.25 -70.12
CA ARG A 16 25.64 14.04 -70.68
C ARG A 16 25.89 14.34 -72.16
N GLN A 17 24.87 14.23 -73.01
CA GLN A 17 24.53 15.04 -74.21
C GLN A 17 23.47 14.24 -75.01
N SER A 18 22.42 14.74 -75.65
CA SER A 18 21.84 16.06 -75.90
C SER A 18 20.51 15.86 -76.68
N HIS A 19 19.68 16.91 -76.76
CA HIS A 19 18.47 17.06 -77.61
C HIS A 19 17.20 16.45 -77.00
N GLY A 20 16.01 17.03 -77.09
CA GLY A 20 15.45 18.17 -77.82
C GLY A 20 13.93 18.09 -77.62
N ASN A 21 13.25 19.23 -77.73
CA ASN A 21 11.84 19.48 -77.45
C ASN A 21 10.78 18.38 -77.76
N ASN A 22 9.73 18.45 -76.94
CA ASN A 22 8.32 18.10 -77.18
C ASN A 22 7.95 16.62 -77.33
N SER A 23 7.31 16.04 -76.30
CA SER A 23 5.84 15.84 -76.26
C SER A 23 5.39 14.93 -75.10
N ARG A 24 4.26 15.33 -74.49
CA ARG A 24 3.33 14.58 -73.60
C ARG A 24 3.87 13.88 -72.34
N SER A 25 3.46 14.49 -71.22
CA SER A 25 3.40 13.99 -69.85
C SER A 25 3.03 12.51 -69.67
N GLN A 26 3.96 11.73 -69.14
CA GLN A 26 3.71 10.60 -68.23
C GLN A 26 4.59 10.85 -66.99
N SER A 27 3.94 10.94 -65.83
CA SER A 27 4.59 11.16 -64.54
C SER A 27 4.93 9.81 -63.90
N GLY A 28 6.17 9.35 -64.06
CA GLY A 28 6.79 8.32 -63.23
C GLY A 28 8.01 8.94 -62.55
N ASN A 29 8.14 8.78 -61.23
CA ASN A 29 9.28 9.28 -60.48
C ASN A 29 10.49 8.34 -60.71
N PRO A 30 11.71 8.85 -60.93
CA PRO A 30 12.88 8.00 -61.25
C PRO A 30 13.38 7.12 -60.09
N VAL A 31 12.80 7.26 -58.90
CA VAL A 31 13.17 6.50 -57.69
C VAL A 31 12.44 5.15 -57.63
N ASP A 32 11.34 5.00 -58.36
CA ASP A 32 10.53 3.76 -58.35
C ASP A 32 11.16 2.64 -59.21
N GLU A 33 12.09 2.96 -60.12
CA GLU A 33 12.73 1.99 -61.02
C GLU A 33 13.97 1.30 -60.41
N GLU A 34 14.70 1.92 -59.48
CA GLU A 34 15.88 1.30 -58.83
C GLU A 34 15.54 0.28 -57.73
N ILE A 35 14.26 0.19 -57.32
CA ILE A 35 13.79 -0.75 -56.28
C ILE A 35 13.35 -2.09 -56.90
N MET A 36 13.12 -2.17 -58.22
CA MET A 36 12.46 -3.32 -58.88
C MET A 36 13.30 -4.61 -59.02
N GLU A 37 14.62 -4.58 -58.88
CA GLU A 37 15.44 -5.79 -58.98
C GLU A 37 15.67 -6.45 -57.60
N GLY A 38 14.83 -7.43 -57.26
CA GLY A 38 15.01 -8.29 -56.08
C GLY A 38 13.93 -8.18 -54.99
N MET A 39 12.81 -7.50 -55.26
CA MET A 39 11.68 -7.37 -54.31
C MET A 39 11.03 -8.73 -54.01
N SER A 40 10.65 -8.98 -52.77
CA SER A 40 9.77 -10.11 -52.43
C SER A 40 8.42 -9.97 -53.14
N GLU A 41 7.73 -11.09 -53.39
CA GLU A 41 6.41 -11.08 -54.05
C GLU A 41 5.41 -10.19 -53.29
N ASP A 42 5.50 -10.17 -51.96
CA ASP A 42 4.67 -9.29 -51.10
C ASP A 42 4.93 -7.80 -51.33
N LEU A 43 6.20 -7.42 -51.51
CA LEU A 43 6.58 -6.05 -51.86
C LEU A 43 6.00 -5.67 -53.22
N GLN A 44 6.03 -6.56 -54.23
CA GLN A 44 5.44 -6.27 -55.55
C GLN A 44 3.92 -6.03 -55.44
N ILE A 45 3.20 -6.87 -54.71
CA ILE A 45 1.75 -6.73 -54.49
C ILE A 45 1.42 -5.37 -53.85
N ILE A 46 2.22 -4.90 -52.89
CA ILE A 46 2.03 -3.59 -52.26
C ILE A 46 2.30 -2.46 -53.27
N PHE A 47 3.36 -2.57 -54.07
CA PHE A 47 3.75 -1.54 -55.03
C PHE A 47 2.75 -1.40 -56.20
N ASP A 48 2.10 -2.48 -56.60
CA ASP A 48 1.05 -2.49 -57.62
C ASP A 48 -0.31 -1.95 -57.12
N ASP A 49 -0.49 -1.81 -55.80
CA ASP A 49 -1.73 -1.30 -55.21
C ASP A 49 -1.67 0.23 -54.96
N ASP A 50 -2.69 0.94 -55.46
CA ASP A 50 -2.82 2.41 -55.37
C ASP A 50 -3.68 2.89 -54.17
N SER A 51 -4.15 1.97 -53.32
CA SER A 51 -4.96 2.30 -52.16
C SER A 51 -4.21 3.25 -51.21
N LYS A 52 -4.98 3.96 -50.38
CA LYS A 52 -4.40 4.80 -49.33
C LYS A 52 -3.55 3.96 -48.36
N CYS A 53 -3.97 2.72 -48.08
CA CYS A 53 -3.23 1.77 -47.26
C CYS A 53 -1.84 1.48 -47.86
N ALA A 54 -1.79 1.06 -49.12
CA ALA A 54 -0.53 0.79 -49.82
C ALA A 54 0.37 2.03 -49.90
N ARG A 55 -0.18 3.22 -50.17
CA ARG A 55 0.61 4.47 -50.22
C ARG A 55 1.22 4.86 -48.88
N LEU A 56 0.53 4.63 -47.76
CA LEU A 56 1.09 4.88 -46.43
C LEU A 56 2.13 3.82 -46.07
N LEU A 57 1.86 2.55 -46.36
CA LEU A 57 2.80 1.46 -46.13
C LEU A 57 4.11 1.63 -46.93
N LYS A 58 4.03 2.02 -48.21
CA LYS A 58 5.21 2.37 -49.02
C LYS A 58 6.09 3.45 -48.37
N LYS A 59 5.49 4.42 -47.66
CA LYS A 59 6.24 5.45 -46.92
C LYS A 59 6.92 4.91 -45.66
N VAL A 60 6.33 3.90 -45.02
CA VAL A 60 6.91 3.23 -43.84
C VAL A 60 8.11 2.36 -44.24
N ILE A 61 8.02 1.69 -45.39
CA ILE A 61 9.07 0.79 -45.92
C ILE A 61 10.26 1.59 -46.48
N ARG A 62 10.00 2.79 -46.99
CA ARG A 62 11.06 3.62 -47.59
C ARG A 62 12.18 3.86 -46.59
N ASP A 63 13.41 3.57 -47.01
CA ASP A 63 14.58 3.74 -46.18
C ASP A 63 14.86 5.24 -45.93
N GLU A 64 14.43 5.73 -44.77
CA GLU A 64 14.59 7.11 -44.32
C GLU A 64 15.77 7.21 -43.35
N ARG A 65 16.73 8.09 -43.64
CA ARG A 65 17.93 8.29 -42.80
C ARG A 65 17.63 8.94 -41.46
N SER A 66 16.49 9.63 -41.33
CA SER A 66 16.10 10.35 -40.11
C SER A 66 15.21 9.47 -39.24
N PHE A 67 15.64 9.27 -37.99
CA PHE A 67 14.87 8.54 -36.98
C PHE A 67 13.47 9.15 -36.75
N ASP A 68 13.39 10.48 -36.59
CA ASP A 68 12.13 11.18 -36.31
C ASP A 68 11.13 11.07 -37.48
N LEU A 69 11.62 11.19 -38.72
CA LEU A 69 10.76 11.03 -39.90
C LEU A 69 10.23 9.60 -40.02
N ARG A 70 11.05 8.58 -39.71
CA ARG A 70 10.63 7.18 -39.75
C ARG A 70 9.52 6.92 -38.74
N ILE A 71 9.66 7.41 -37.49
CA ILE A 71 8.61 7.33 -36.46
C ILE A 71 7.33 8.06 -36.91
N GLN A 72 7.45 9.28 -37.44
CA GLN A 72 6.29 10.05 -37.92
C GLN A 72 5.52 9.30 -39.01
N ARG A 73 6.21 8.64 -39.95
CA ARG A 73 5.56 7.84 -41.00
C ARG A 73 4.84 6.62 -40.46
N ILE A 74 5.43 5.94 -39.47
CA ILE A 74 4.79 4.80 -38.81
C ILE A 74 3.52 5.25 -38.08
N GLN A 75 3.59 6.35 -37.33
CA GLN A 75 2.43 6.91 -36.62
C GLN A 75 1.32 7.40 -37.58
N GLU A 76 1.68 8.02 -38.71
CA GLU A 76 0.71 8.36 -39.76
C GLU A 76 -0.03 7.12 -40.28
N PHE A 77 0.65 5.97 -40.35
CA PHE A 77 0.05 4.71 -40.76
C PHE A 77 -0.83 4.10 -39.66
N GLN A 78 -0.40 4.12 -38.39
CA GLN A 78 -1.20 3.67 -37.26
C GLN A 78 -2.55 4.41 -37.16
N VAL A 79 -2.55 5.74 -37.27
CA VAL A 79 -3.77 6.58 -37.27
C VAL A 79 -4.72 6.24 -38.42
N TYR A 80 -4.21 5.68 -39.52
CA TYR A 80 -5.06 5.14 -40.57
C TYR A 80 -5.63 3.78 -40.19
N LEU A 81 -4.82 2.88 -39.63
CA LEU A 81 -5.22 1.53 -39.24
C LEU A 81 -6.26 1.50 -38.10
N GLU A 82 -6.23 2.46 -37.18
CA GLU A 82 -7.18 2.56 -36.07
C GLU A 82 -8.63 2.86 -36.52
N ARG A 83 -8.83 3.29 -37.76
CA ARG A 83 -10.15 3.71 -38.23
C ARG A 83 -10.95 2.50 -38.70
N SER A 84 -12.09 2.23 -38.06
CA SER A 84 -12.94 1.07 -38.36
C SER A 84 -13.52 1.06 -39.79
N ASP A 85 -13.68 2.22 -40.43
CA ASP A 85 -14.10 2.34 -41.84
C ASP A 85 -13.03 1.81 -42.82
N SER A 86 -11.80 1.61 -42.36
CA SER A 86 -10.67 1.16 -43.17
C SER A 86 -10.44 -0.36 -43.15
N ASN A 87 -11.09 -1.12 -42.24
CA ASN A 87 -10.86 -2.55 -42.04
C ASN A 87 -10.93 -3.36 -43.35
N LYS A 88 -11.97 -3.17 -44.16
CA LYS A 88 -12.13 -3.86 -45.45
C LYS A 88 -10.99 -3.59 -46.44
N PHE A 89 -10.41 -2.40 -46.39
CA PHE A 89 -9.27 -2.05 -47.25
C PHE A 89 -7.96 -2.60 -46.71
N ILE A 90 -7.81 -2.68 -45.38
CA ILE A 90 -6.67 -3.32 -44.72
C ILE A 90 -6.65 -4.81 -45.08
N MET A 91 -7.80 -5.49 -45.05
CA MET A 91 -7.93 -6.92 -45.35
C MET A 91 -7.34 -7.32 -46.70
N LYS A 92 -7.45 -6.46 -47.73
CA LYS A 92 -6.93 -6.76 -49.08
C LYS A 92 -5.40 -6.91 -49.10
N LEU A 93 -4.70 -6.22 -48.21
CA LEU A 93 -3.23 -6.19 -48.16
C LEU A 93 -2.68 -6.73 -46.85
N ALA A 94 -3.49 -7.37 -46.01
CA ALA A 94 -3.11 -7.72 -44.64
C ALA A 94 -1.90 -8.66 -44.59
N GLU A 95 -1.95 -9.81 -45.28
CA GLU A 95 -0.84 -10.77 -45.32
C GLU A 95 0.46 -10.16 -45.89
N PRO A 96 0.47 -9.52 -47.08
CA PRO A 96 1.67 -8.84 -47.60
C PRO A 96 2.20 -7.75 -46.66
N ALA A 97 1.31 -6.95 -46.07
CA ALA A 97 1.70 -5.87 -45.17
C ALA A 97 2.36 -6.41 -43.90
N LEU A 98 1.83 -7.49 -43.32
CA LEU A 98 2.42 -8.14 -42.16
C LEU A 98 3.82 -8.66 -42.45
N ASN A 99 4.02 -9.36 -43.57
CA ASN A 99 5.34 -9.88 -43.95
C ASN A 99 6.37 -8.76 -44.14
N VAL A 100 6.01 -7.69 -44.85
CA VAL A 100 6.96 -6.60 -45.09
C VAL A 100 7.24 -5.78 -43.82
N LEU A 101 6.25 -5.56 -42.97
CA LEU A 101 6.49 -4.93 -41.65
C LEU A 101 7.40 -5.82 -40.78
N PHE A 102 7.25 -7.14 -40.86
CA PHE A 102 8.10 -8.08 -40.13
C PHE A 102 9.54 -8.09 -40.66
N GLU A 103 9.75 -8.01 -41.98
CA GLU A 103 11.09 -7.84 -42.57
C GLU A 103 11.78 -6.59 -42.01
N GLN A 104 11.08 -5.45 -41.98
CA GLN A 104 11.56 -4.19 -41.40
C GLN A 104 11.82 -4.29 -39.88
N PHE A 105 11.02 -5.10 -39.19
CA PHE A 105 11.18 -5.37 -37.76
C PHE A 105 12.44 -6.23 -37.47
N GLN A 106 12.78 -7.16 -38.36
CA GLN A 106 13.98 -8.01 -38.28
C GLN A 106 15.27 -7.25 -38.59
N GLU A 107 15.22 -6.19 -39.38
CA GLU A 107 16.38 -5.34 -39.63
C GLU A 107 17.02 -4.82 -38.34
N ARG A 108 18.30 -4.44 -38.41
CA ARG A 108 19.01 -3.78 -37.30
C ARG A 108 18.52 -2.34 -37.10
N SER A 109 17.27 -2.20 -36.68
CA SER A 109 16.60 -0.96 -36.33
C SER A 109 16.64 -0.69 -34.82
N HIS A 110 16.31 0.55 -34.44
CA HIS A 110 16.18 0.97 -33.04
C HIS A 110 14.98 0.26 -32.38
N GLU A 111 15.05 -0.03 -31.08
CA GLU A 111 13.98 -0.73 -30.35
C GLU A 111 12.63 0.00 -30.41
N THR A 112 12.64 1.33 -30.32
CA THR A 112 11.45 2.17 -30.51
C THR A 112 10.77 1.94 -31.86
N ILE A 113 11.56 1.88 -32.95
CA ILE A 113 11.01 1.61 -34.29
C ILE A 113 10.38 0.22 -34.33
N ARG A 114 11.03 -0.79 -33.74
CA ARG A 114 10.46 -2.14 -33.64
C ARG A 114 9.14 -2.15 -32.86
N SER A 115 9.04 -1.38 -31.78
CA SER A 115 7.80 -1.26 -31.00
C SER A 115 6.68 -0.65 -31.83
N GLU A 116 6.96 0.42 -32.58
CA GLU A 116 5.97 1.08 -33.44
C GLU A 116 5.54 0.17 -34.61
N LEU A 117 6.48 -0.58 -35.21
CA LEU A 117 6.17 -1.57 -36.24
C LEU A 117 5.33 -2.73 -35.69
N ALA A 118 5.66 -3.22 -34.49
CA ALA A 118 4.86 -4.24 -33.81
C ALA A 118 3.44 -3.75 -33.50
N HIS A 119 3.29 -2.49 -33.11
CA HIS A 119 1.97 -1.89 -32.93
C HIS A 119 1.15 -1.86 -34.23
N CYS A 120 1.76 -1.51 -35.37
CA CYS A 120 1.11 -1.61 -36.69
C CYS A 120 0.66 -3.05 -37.00
N MET A 121 1.51 -4.04 -36.73
CA MET A 121 1.15 -5.45 -36.94
C MET A 121 -0.04 -5.85 -36.07
N GLY A 122 -0.08 -5.40 -34.81
CA GLY A 122 -1.22 -5.61 -33.91
C GLY A 122 -2.51 -4.95 -34.39
N LEU A 123 -2.43 -3.73 -34.95
CA LEU A 123 -3.59 -3.02 -35.52
C LEU A 123 -4.14 -3.71 -36.78
N ILE A 124 -3.25 -4.24 -37.63
CA ILE A 124 -3.66 -5.07 -38.78
C ILE A 124 -4.33 -6.35 -38.27
N GLY A 125 -3.75 -7.01 -37.27
CA GLY A 125 -4.36 -8.19 -36.64
C GLY A 125 -5.73 -7.90 -36.03
N TYR A 126 -5.90 -6.75 -35.37
CA TYR A 126 -7.18 -6.28 -34.86
C TYR A 126 -8.22 -6.12 -35.97
N ALA A 127 -7.84 -5.53 -37.11
CA ALA A 127 -8.72 -5.41 -38.27
C ALA A 127 -9.10 -6.79 -38.84
N MET A 128 -8.16 -7.74 -38.88
CA MET A 128 -8.40 -9.11 -39.35
C MET A 128 -9.41 -9.86 -38.47
N LEU A 129 -9.19 -9.86 -37.15
CA LEU A 129 -10.08 -10.56 -36.21
C LEU A 129 -11.48 -9.93 -36.18
N ASN A 130 -11.60 -8.61 -36.33
CA ASN A 130 -12.89 -7.93 -36.42
C ASN A 130 -13.70 -8.28 -37.68
N GLU A 131 -13.03 -8.61 -38.78
CA GLU A 131 -13.70 -9.10 -39.99
C GLU A 131 -13.87 -10.63 -39.97
N GLY A 132 -13.52 -11.29 -38.86
CA GLY A 132 -13.68 -12.73 -38.65
C GLY A 132 -12.60 -13.60 -39.28
N GLU A 133 -11.42 -13.04 -39.58
CA GLU A 133 -10.29 -13.77 -40.17
C GLU A 133 -9.24 -14.14 -39.09
N PRO A 134 -9.16 -15.42 -38.67
CA PRO A 134 -8.29 -15.83 -37.56
C PRO A 134 -6.81 -15.99 -37.93
N LYS A 135 -6.45 -15.96 -39.22
CA LYS A 135 -5.09 -16.25 -39.71
C LYS A 135 -3.97 -15.42 -39.10
N PHE A 136 -4.28 -14.24 -38.55
CA PHE A 136 -3.30 -13.44 -37.83
C PHE A 136 -2.66 -14.20 -36.66
N SER A 137 -3.43 -15.07 -35.97
CA SER A 137 -2.91 -15.89 -34.88
C SER A 137 -1.85 -16.87 -35.39
N GLU A 138 -2.14 -17.62 -36.47
CA GLU A 138 -1.22 -18.57 -37.07
C GLU A 138 0.07 -17.87 -37.51
N TRP A 139 -0.08 -16.72 -38.18
CA TRP A 139 1.03 -15.91 -38.64
C TRP A 139 1.92 -15.42 -37.48
N ILE A 140 1.34 -14.86 -36.43
CA ILE A 140 2.14 -14.28 -35.34
C ILE A 140 2.88 -15.35 -34.53
N PHE A 141 2.27 -16.53 -34.33
CA PHE A 141 2.92 -17.64 -33.64
C PHE A 141 3.99 -18.31 -34.50
N GLU A 142 3.86 -18.32 -35.82
CA GLU A 142 4.97 -18.68 -36.72
C GLU A 142 6.15 -17.70 -36.56
N ARG A 143 5.87 -16.39 -36.59
CA ARG A 143 6.92 -15.37 -36.43
C ARG A 143 7.57 -15.36 -35.05
N LEU A 144 6.84 -15.72 -34.00
CA LEU A 144 7.39 -15.93 -32.66
C LEU A 144 8.45 -17.05 -32.64
N ASN A 145 8.29 -18.08 -33.48
CA ASN A 145 9.29 -19.15 -33.61
C ASN A 145 10.55 -18.68 -34.36
N ASP A 146 10.40 -17.80 -35.36
CA ASP A 146 11.52 -17.21 -36.09
C ASP A 146 12.45 -16.41 -35.17
N VAL A 147 11.87 -15.70 -34.18
CA VAL A 147 12.60 -14.89 -33.20
C VAL A 147 12.84 -15.60 -31.87
N ARG A 148 12.81 -16.95 -31.81
CA ARG A 148 12.88 -17.72 -30.55
C ARG A 148 14.07 -17.36 -29.65
N LYS A 149 15.18 -16.87 -30.21
CA LYS A 149 16.39 -16.48 -29.46
C LYS A 149 16.39 -15.03 -28.96
N ASN A 150 15.41 -14.22 -29.33
CA ASN A 150 15.36 -12.79 -29.03
C ASN A 150 14.10 -12.44 -28.23
N ASP A 151 14.21 -12.49 -26.91
CA ASP A 151 13.07 -12.28 -26.01
C ASP A 151 12.46 -10.87 -26.10
N SER A 152 13.26 -9.84 -26.40
CA SER A 152 12.75 -8.48 -26.60
C SER A 152 11.87 -8.39 -27.85
N GLN A 153 12.25 -9.07 -28.94
CA GLN A 153 11.41 -9.13 -30.14
C GLN A 153 10.14 -9.97 -29.90
N ARG A 154 10.26 -11.10 -29.19
CA ARG A 154 9.10 -11.92 -28.80
C ARG A 154 8.12 -11.12 -27.95
N GLN A 155 8.61 -10.30 -27.02
CA GLN A 155 7.77 -9.44 -26.19
C GLN A 155 6.94 -8.47 -27.05
N LEU A 156 7.56 -7.81 -28.02
CA LEU A 156 6.86 -6.88 -28.91
C LEU A 156 5.80 -7.59 -29.76
N LEU A 157 6.08 -8.80 -30.25
CA LEU A 157 5.10 -9.61 -30.99
C LEU A 157 3.95 -10.09 -30.09
N ILE A 158 4.22 -10.51 -28.86
CA ILE A 158 3.15 -10.86 -27.90
C ILE A 158 2.28 -9.64 -27.59
N ASN A 159 2.86 -8.45 -27.42
CA ASN A 159 2.09 -7.21 -27.24
C ASN A 159 1.23 -6.88 -28.47
N ALA A 160 1.74 -7.13 -29.68
CA ALA A 160 0.99 -6.97 -30.93
C ALA A 160 -0.19 -7.96 -30.99
N PHE A 161 0.04 -9.23 -30.61
CA PHE A 161 -1.03 -10.22 -30.51
C PHE A 161 -2.08 -9.82 -29.48
N ARG A 162 -1.66 -9.40 -28.29
CA ARG A 162 -2.55 -8.91 -27.25
C ARG A 162 -3.39 -7.72 -27.71
N HIS A 163 -2.81 -6.80 -28.47
CA HIS A 163 -3.56 -5.69 -29.04
C HIS A 163 -4.60 -6.16 -30.07
N SER A 164 -4.30 -7.19 -30.86
CA SER A 164 -5.25 -7.72 -31.85
C SER A 164 -6.52 -8.31 -31.23
N ILE A 165 -6.44 -8.89 -30.04
CA ILE A 165 -7.55 -9.60 -29.38
C ILE A 165 -8.48 -8.69 -28.56
N GLN A 166 -8.33 -7.36 -28.63
CA GLN A 166 -9.13 -6.43 -27.79
C GLN A 166 -10.65 -6.56 -27.99
N ASN A 167 -11.12 -6.89 -29.20
CA ASN A 167 -12.54 -7.10 -29.50
C ASN A 167 -12.97 -8.57 -29.49
N GLU A 168 -12.07 -9.48 -29.11
CA GLU A 168 -12.29 -10.92 -29.25
C GLU A 168 -13.47 -11.42 -28.40
N ARG A 169 -13.81 -10.72 -27.31
CA ARG A 169 -14.98 -11.01 -26.49
C ARG A 169 -16.31 -10.94 -27.26
N GLU A 170 -16.39 -10.09 -28.28
CA GLU A 170 -17.60 -9.91 -29.09
C GLU A 170 -17.60 -10.81 -30.32
N MET A 171 -16.44 -10.99 -30.95
CA MET A 171 -16.32 -11.71 -32.22
C MET A 171 -16.13 -13.22 -32.05
N LEU A 172 -15.45 -13.66 -30.99
CA LEU A 172 -15.10 -15.07 -30.70
C LEU A 172 -14.45 -15.77 -31.92
N CYS A 173 -13.62 -15.05 -32.67
CA CYS A 173 -13.02 -15.52 -33.92
C CYS A 173 -12.00 -16.64 -33.67
N LEU A 174 -11.34 -16.62 -32.50
CA LEU A 174 -10.29 -17.56 -32.11
C LEU A 174 -10.82 -18.83 -31.43
N ALA A 175 -12.14 -19.00 -31.30
CA ALA A 175 -12.74 -20.11 -30.55
C ALA A 175 -12.26 -21.51 -31.00
N ASN A 176 -11.94 -21.70 -32.29
CA ASN A 176 -11.45 -22.97 -32.82
C ASN A 176 -9.92 -23.18 -32.65
N GLN A 177 -9.18 -22.13 -32.35
CA GLN A 177 -7.71 -22.15 -32.25
C GLN A 177 -7.21 -21.88 -30.83
N ILE A 178 -8.10 -21.51 -29.90
CA ILE A 178 -7.72 -21.05 -28.56
C ILE A 178 -6.99 -22.12 -27.75
N GLU A 179 -7.31 -23.40 -27.90
CA GLU A 179 -6.59 -24.50 -27.25
C GLU A 179 -5.11 -24.52 -27.69
N GLN A 180 -4.88 -24.44 -29.00
CA GLN A 180 -3.53 -24.39 -29.57
C GLN A 180 -2.79 -23.12 -29.15
N ILE A 181 -3.45 -21.96 -29.19
CA ILE A 181 -2.89 -20.67 -28.76
C ILE A 181 -2.49 -20.73 -27.29
N SER A 182 -3.35 -21.29 -26.43
CA SER A 182 -3.10 -21.42 -25.00
C SER A 182 -1.92 -22.34 -24.71
N ASP A 183 -1.82 -23.49 -25.39
CA ASP A 183 -0.68 -24.41 -25.30
C ASP A 183 0.63 -23.77 -25.77
N GLN A 184 0.60 -22.98 -26.85
CA GLN A 184 1.78 -22.25 -27.32
C GLN A 184 2.22 -21.16 -26.34
N LEU A 185 1.28 -20.37 -25.78
CA LEU A 185 1.59 -19.37 -24.76
C LEU A 185 2.17 -20.00 -23.49
N LYS A 186 1.60 -21.12 -23.04
CA LYS A 186 2.13 -21.92 -21.92
C LYS A 186 3.56 -22.38 -22.19
N LYS A 187 3.82 -23.05 -23.31
CA LYS A 187 5.17 -23.54 -23.69
C LYS A 187 6.20 -22.41 -23.79
N ILE A 188 5.76 -21.26 -24.30
CA ILE A 188 6.60 -20.08 -24.34
C ILE A 188 6.94 -19.67 -22.90
N LEU A 189 5.93 -19.49 -22.03
CA LEU A 189 6.09 -19.07 -20.64
C LEU A 189 7.02 -19.98 -19.82
N GLU A 190 6.92 -21.31 -19.99
CA GLU A 190 7.77 -22.32 -19.32
C GLU A 190 9.28 -22.11 -19.56
N SER A 191 9.65 -21.51 -20.68
CA SER A 191 11.06 -21.34 -21.09
C SER A 191 11.60 -19.92 -20.92
N VAL A 192 10.76 -18.99 -20.46
CA VAL A 192 11.13 -17.56 -20.34
C VAL A 192 12.04 -17.35 -19.14
N VAL A 193 13.09 -16.55 -19.33
CA VAL A 193 13.93 -15.99 -18.27
C VAL A 193 13.95 -14.45 -18.33
N HIS A 194 13.34 -13.86 -19.36
CA HIS A 194 13.22 -12.41 -19.53
C HIS A 194 11.91 -11.88 -18.94
N ALA A 195 11.98 -11.17 -17.82
CA ALA A 195 10.80 -10.71 -17.09
C ALA A 195 9.80 -9.86 -17.91
N PRO A 196 10.21 -8.90 -18.77
CA PRO A 196 9.28 -8.16 -19.63
C PRO A 196 8.48 -9.05 -20.60
N LEU A 197 9.07 -10.15 -21.09
CA LEU A 197 8.36 -11.13 -21.92
C LEU A 197 7.37 -11.95 -21.08
N MET A 198 7.76 -12.39 -19.88
CA MET A 198 6.86 -13.08 -18.93
C MET A 198 5.61 -12.23 -18.64
N ILE A 199 5.79 -10.92 -18.40
CA ILE A 199 4.71 -9.96 -18.19
C ILE A 199 3.78 -9.92 -19.41
N ALA A 200 4.33 -9.71 -20.61
CA ALA A 200 3.53 -9.61 -21.83
C ALA A 200 2.68 -10.88 -22.09
N ILE A 201 3.27 -12.07 -21.90
CA ILE A 201 2.57 -13.34 -22.05
C ILE A 201 1.46 -13.48 -21.00
N THR A 202 1.78 -13.18 -19.75
CA THR A 202 0.83 -13.30 -18.64
C THR A 202 -0.36 -12.35 -18.79
N ASP A 203 -0.14 -11.10 -19.21
CA ASP A 203 -1.23 -10.14 -19.50
C ASP A 203 -2.11 -10.62 -20.67
N THR A 204 -1.51 -11.27 -21.67
CA THR A 204 -2.24 -11.89 -22.78
C THR A 204 -3.10 -13.05 -22.29
N ILE A 205 -2.53 -13.94 -21.46
CA ILE A 205 -3.23 -15.07 -20.85
C ILE A 205 -4.38 -14.60 -19.95
N ILE A 206 -4.19 -13.54 -19.16
CA ILE A 206 -5.25 -12.95 -18.33
C ILE A 206 -6.41 -12.43 -19.20
N GLU A 207 -6.10 -11.82 -20.34
CA GLU A 207 -7.13 -11.33 -21.26
C GLU A 207 -7.91 -12.48 -21.88
N LEU A 208 -7.22 -13.52 -22.34
CA LEU A 208 -7.83 -14.73 -22.88
C LEU A 208 -8.61 -15.52 -21.83
N SER A 209 -8.16 -15.59 -20.57
CA SER A 209 -8.86 -16.32 -19.51
C SER A 209 -10.22 -15.70 -19.17
N ARG A 210 -10.39 -14.39 -19.41
CA ARG A 210 -11.68 -13.70 -19.25
C ARG A 210 -12.65 -13.98 -20.40
N ILE A 211 -12.13 -14.28 -21.59
CA ILE A 211 -12.92 -14.54 -22.80
C ILE A 211 -13.25 -16.03 -22.91
N TYR A 212 -12.27 -16.89 -22.66
CA TYR A 212 -12.31 -18.34 -22.79
C TYR A 212 -12.01 -19.05 -21.45
N PRO A 213 -12.83 -18.84 -20.39
CA PRO A 213 -12.55 -19.37 -19.06
C PRO A 213 -12.46 -20.89 -19.01
N GLN A 214 -13.25 -21.61 -19.82
CA GLN A 214 -13.26 -23.08 -19.84
C GLN A 214 -11.92 -23.68 -20.29
N ILE A 215 -11.29 -23.06 -21.29
CA ILE A 215 -9.98 -23.51 -21.79
C ILE A 215 -8.88 -23.16 -20.80
N PHE A 216 -8.95 -21.96 -20.22
CA PHE A 216 -7.98 -21.54 -19.21
C PHE A 216 -8.05 -22.41 -17.95
N GLN A 217 -9.22 -22.92 -17.58
CA GLN A 217 -9.40 -23.86 -16.46
C GLN A 217 -8.45 -25.07 -16.55
N GLU A 218 -8.21 -25.59 -17.75
CA GLU A 218 -7.39 -26.79 -17.98
C GLU A 218 -5.90 -26.53 -17.80
N ILE A 219 -5.44 -25.32 -18.13
CA ILE A 219 -4.02 -24.92 -18.03
C ILE A 219 -3.72 -24.08 -16.79
N PHE A 220 -4.74 -23.77 -15.98
CA PHE A 220 -4.64 -22.83 -14.86
C PHE A 220 -3.50 -23.20 -13.91
N VAL A 221 -3.44 -24.48 -13.49
CA VAL A 221 -2.44 -25.00 -12.55
C VAL A 221 -1.03 -24.79 -13.08
N ASP A 222 -0.79 -25.08 -14.37
CA ASP A 222 0.52 -24.91 -14.98
C ASP A 222 0.96 -23.44 -15.03
N ILE A 223 0.03 -22.55 -15.37
CA ILE A 223 0.33 -21.11 -15.45
C ILE A 223 0.68 -20.56 -14.07
N VAL A 224 -0.12 -20.89 -13.04
CA VAL A 224 0.15 -20.37 -11.69
C VAL A 224 1.41 -20.98 -11.09
N ASP A 225 1.71 -22.25 -11.34
CA ASP A 225 2.96 -22.89 -10.87
C ASP A 225 4.20 -22.16 -11.39
N ILE A 226 4.22 -21.82 -12.69
CA ILE A 226 5.30 -21.02 -13.29
C ILE A 226 5.37 -19.64 -12.62
N LEU A 227 4.24 -18.95 -12.47
CA LEU A 227 4.22 -17.61 -11.86
C LEU A 227 4.64 -17.64 -10.38
N ILE A 228 4.30 -18.69 -9.65
CA ILE A 228 4.72 -18.91 -8.25
C ILE A 228 6.23 -19.12 -8.20
N GLY A 229 6.82 -19.88 -9.14
CA GLY A 229 8.27 -19.98 -9.28
C GLY A 229 8.94 -18.62 -9.41
N TRP A 230 8.44 -17.79 -10.34
CA TRP A 230 8.90 -16.39 -10.50
C TRP A 230 8.71 -15.53 -9.25
N TYR A 231 7.70 -15.84 -8.43
CA TYR A 231 7.37 -15.07 -7.24
C TYR A 231 8.23 -15.45 -6.02
N ILE A 232 8.65 -16.71 -5.94
CA ILE A 232 9.39 -17.26 -4.79
C ILE A 232 10.91 -17.16 -4.98
N GLU A 233 11.41 -17.24 -6.22
CA GLU A 233 12.84 -17.17 -6.50
C GLU A 233 13.51 -15.90 -5.93
N PRO A 234 14.82 -15.95 -5.61
CA PRO A 234 15.53 -14.83 -4.94
C PRO A 234 15.91 -13.65 -5.87
N LEU A 235 15.50 -13.66 -7.14
CA LEU A 235 15.90 -12.68 -8.18
C LEU A 235 14.83 -11.69 -8.70
N PRO A 236 13.55 -11.66 -8.26
CA PRO A 236 12.59 -10.72 -8.79
C PRO A 236 12.82 -9.34 -8.16
N THR A 237 13.08 -8.34 -9.00
CA THR A 237 12.98 -6.93 -8.57
C THR A 237 11.61 -6.66 -7.96
N ASP A 238 11.48 -5.69 -7.04
CA ASP A 238 10.19 -5.36 -6.40
C ASP A 238 9.04 -5.15 -7.40
N ARG A 239 9.35 -4.63 -8.60
CA ARG A 239 8.38 -4.46 -9.69
C ARG A 239 7.81 -5.78 -10.21
N ILE A 240 8.65 -6.81 -10.32
CA ILE A 240 8.24 -8.14 -10.76
C ILE A 240 7.40 -8.78 -9.67
N LEU A 241 7.79 -8.66 -8.40
CA LEU A 241 7.01 -9.14 -7.28
C LEU A 241 5.61 -8.53 -7.25
N GLU A 242 5.53 -7.20 -7.35
CA GLU A 242 4.26 -6.49 -7.36
C GLU A 242 3.38 -6.91 -8.54
N TYR A 243 3.96 -7.01 -9.75
CA TYR A 243 3.24 -7.48 -10.92
C TYR A 243 2.72 -8.91 -10.75
N THR A 244 3.58 -9.85 -10.35
CA THR A 244 3.20 -11.27 -10.22
C THR A 244 2.13 -11.44 -9.14
N ALA A 245 2.21 -10.68 -8.04
CA ALA A 245 1.16 -10.67 -7.03
C ALA A 245 -0.19 -10.21 -7.60
N GLN A 246 -0.21 -9.13 -8.40
CA GLN A 246 -1.42 -8.66 -9.07
C GLN A 246 -1.93 -9.65 -10.11
N ALA A 247 -1.04 -10.30 -10.87
CA ALA A 247 -1.39 -11.31 -11.86
C ALA A 247 -2.07 -12.52 -11.21
N LEU A 248 -1.49 -13.06 -10.14
CA LEU A 248 -2.07 -14.17 -9.36
C LEU A 248 -3.45 -13.80 -8.80
N GLN A 249 -3.64 -12.57 -8.32
CA GLN A 249 -4.95 -12.10 -7.84
C GLN A 249 -5.99 -11.95 -8.97
N LYS A 250 -5.58 -11.59 -10.19
CA LYS A 250 -6.50 -11.51 -11.35
C LYS A 250 -7.08 -12.89 -11.74
N PHE A 251 -6.44 -14.00 -11.35
CA PHE A 251 -6.96 -15.35 -11.55
C PHE A 251 -7.94 -15.83 -10.47
N ARG A 252 -8.44 -14.93 -9.60
CA ARG A 252 -9.43 -15.24 -8.54
C ARG A 252 -10.54 -16.22 -8.94
N PRO A 253 -11.25 -16.08 -10.08
CA PRO A 253 -12.33 -17.01 -10.42
C PRO A 253 -11.89 -18.48 -10.44
N PHE A 254 -10.66 -18.73 -10.88
CA PHE A 254 -10.09 -20.07 -11.04
C PHE A 254 -9.59 -20.64 -9.71
N TRP A 255 -9.01 -19.80 -8.84
CA TRP A 255 -8.67 -20.18 -7.46
C TRP A 255 -9.92 -20.66 -6.69
N VAL A 256 -11.05 -19.99 -6.89
CA VAL A 256 -12.30 -20.30 -6.19
C VAL A 256 -12.94 -21.56 -6.75
N ASP A 257 -12.93 -21.73 -8.07
CA ASP A 257 -13.49 -22.90 -8.73
C ASP A 257 -12.70 -24.19 -8.41
N GLN A 258 -11.38 -24.07 -8.22
CA GLN A 258 -10.48 -25.19 -7.88
C GLN A 258 -10.05 -25.16 -6.41
N ILE A 259 -10.92 -24.69 -5.50
CA ILE A 259 -10.55 -24.51 -4.10
C ILE A 259 -10.17 -25.84 -3.42
N GLU A 260 -11.04 -26.84 -3.53
CA GLU A 260 -10.84 -28.17 -2.92
C GLU A 260 -9.77 -29.00 -3.63
N SER A 261 -9.67 -28.89 -4.96
CA SER A 261 -8.82 -29.78 -5.77
C SER A 261 -7.35 -29.36 -5.79
N THR A 262 -7.06 -28.06 -5.66
CA THR A 262 -5.72 -27.53 -5.95
C THR A 262 -5.32 -26.41 -5.00
N THR A 263 -6.21 -25.45 -4.77
CA THR A 263 -5.85 -24.23 -4.03
C THR A 263 -5.50 -24.53 -2.57
N LEU A 264 -6.31 -25.34 -1.88
CA LEU A 264 -6.03 -25.77 -0.50
C LEU A 264 -4.70 -26.51 -0.40
N THR A 265 -4.49 -27.50 -1.26
CA THR A 265 -3.26 -28.31 -1.30
C THR A 265 -2.02 -27.46 -1.56
N LEU A 266 -2.11 -26.48 -2.45
CA LEU A 266 -1.00 -25.56 -2.71
C LEU A 266 -0.69 -24.67 -1.49
N LEU A 267 -1.73 -24.14 -0.82
CA LEU A 267 -1.56 -23.36 0.40
C LEU A 267 -0.93 -24.19 1.52
N ASP A 268 -1.33 -25.46 1.67
CA ASP A 268 -0.68 -26.40 2.60
C ASP A 268 0.79 -26.57 2.28
N HIS A 269 1.14 -26.87 1.03
CA HIS A 269 2.52 -27.07 0.62
C HIS A 269 3.40 -25.86 0.93
N PHE A 270 2.90 -24.63 0.72
CA PHE A 270 3.66 -23.43 1.10
C PHE A 270 4.00 -23.37 2.58
N ILE A 271 3.04 -23.74 3.45
CA ILE A 271 3.24 -23.72 4.90
C ILE A 271 4.07 -24.92 5.37
N GLU A 272 3.91 -26.09 4.77
CA GLU A 272 4.73 -27.27 5.04
C GLU A 272 6.19 -27.06 4.64
N ASP A 273 6.44 -26.50 3.46
CA ASP A 273 7.80 -26.18 3.02
C ASP A 273 8.44 -25.11 3.91
N ALA A 274 7.67 -24.12 4.36
CA ALA A 274 8.15 -23.11 5.30
C ALA A 274 8.56 -23.73 6.64
N ASP A 275 7.75 -24.64 7.18
CA ASP A 275 8.06 -25.36 8.41
C ASP A 275 9.28 -26.28 8.26
N ASN A 276 9.38 -26.99 7.14
CA ASN A 276 10.55 -27.81 6.81
C ASN A 276 11.84 -26.98 6.76
N TYR A 277 11.82 -25.78 6.16
CA TYR A 277 12.97 -24.88 6.16
C TYR A 277 13.29 -24.35 7.56
N ALA A 278 12.30 -24.14 8.43
CA ALA A 278 12.50 -23.72 9.80
C ALA A 278 13.19 -24.79 10.65
N GLN A 279 12.79 -26.06 10.48
CA GLN A 279 13.45 -27.18 11.15
C GLN A 279 14.91 -27.35 10.66
N GLN A 280 15.17 -27.14 9.37
CA GLN A 280 16.53 -27.14 8.82
C GLN A 280 17.38 -26.00 9.38
N PHE A 281 16.79 -24.81 9.50
CA PHE A 281 17.42 -23.64 10.13
C PHE A 281 17.85 -23.96 11.56
N GLU A 282 16.97 -24.55 12.39
CA GLU A 282 17.28 -24.87 13.78
C GLU A 282 18.46 -25.86 13.91
N LEU A 283 18.52 -26.86 13.01
CA LEU A 283 19.62 -27.82 12.98
C LEU A 283 20.96 -27.17 12.60
N GLN A 284 20.97 -26.24 11.66
CA GLN A 284 22.19 -25.55 11.22
C GLN A 284 22.66 -24.48 12.21
N GLU A 285 21.74 -23.80 12.86
CA GLU A 285 22.07 -22.85 13.93
C GLU A 285 22.79 -23.56 15.08
N GLN A 286 22.33 -24.76 15.46
CA GLN A 286 23.01 -25.59 16.48
C GLN A 286 24.42 -26.02 16.07
N ASN A 287 24.71 -26.11 14.76
CA ASN A 287 26.01 -26.52 14.24
C ASN A 287 26.99 -25.34 14.03
N ASN A 288 26.57 -24.08 14.28
CA ASN A 288 27.35 -22.86 14.01
C ASN A 288 27.78 -22.74 12.52
N ASP A 289 26.90 -23.13 11.58
CA ASP A 289 27.11 -22.90 10.15
C ASP A 289 27.00 -21.39 9.82
N GLY A 290 27.55 -20.96 8.67
CA GLY A 290 27.74 -19.54 8.36
C GLY A 290 26.45 -18.73 8.20
N ASP A 291 26.47 -17.46 8.63
CA ASP A 291 25.34 -16.50 8.60
C ASP A 291 24.62 -16.41 7.23
N ASP A 292 25.33 -16.64 6.11
CA ASP A 292 24.78 -16.54 4.75
C ASP A 292 23.83 -17.70 4.38
N GLU A 293 24.08 -18.92 4.86
CA GLU A 293 23.19 -20.06 4.60
C GLU A 293 21.89 -19.92 5.40
N ILE A 294 22.02 -19.51 6.66
CA ILE A 294 20.93 -19.24 7.61
C ILE A 294 20.01 -18.11 7.07
N ALA A 295 20.57 -17.04 6.50
CA ALA A 295 19.80 -15.98 5.85
C ALA A 295 18.99 -16.51 4.65
N SER A 296 19.55 -17.43 3.86
CA SER A 296 18.87 -18.02 2.70
C SER A 296 17.58 -18.77 3.08
N PHE A 297 17.55 -19.47 4.22
CA PHE A 297 16.32 -20.11 4.71
C PHE A 297 15.25 -19.08 5.07
N THR A 298 15.65 -17.99 5.73
CA THR A 298 14.73 -16.92 6.12
C THR A 298 14.09 -16.28 4.88
N ASP A 299 14.87 -16.04 3.82
CA ASP A 299 14.38 -15.49 2.56
C ASP A 299 13.37 -16.43 1.87
N LYS A 300 13.65 -17.73 1.86
CA LYS A 300 12.73 -18.74 1.29
C LYS A 300 11.41 -18.79 2.05
N ILE A 301 11.46 -18.78 3.38
CA ILE A 301 10.26 -18.79 4.23
C ILE A 301 9.46 -17.50 4.03
N ALA A 302 10.13 -16.34 4.01
CA ALA A 302 9.50 -15.06 3.72
C ALA A 302 8.81 -15.05 2.34
N ALA A 303 9.42 -15.67 1.33
CA ALA A 303 8.85 -15.81 0.00
C ALA A 303 7.61 -16.73 -0.02
N LEU A 304 7.64 -17.86 0.70
CA LEU A 304 6.52 -18.78 0.85
C LEU A 304 5.33 -18.12 1.56
N TYR A 305 5.57 -17.42 2.67
CA TYR A 305 4.51 -16.66 3.36
C TYR A 305 3.91 -15.56 2.50
N ARG A 306 4.74 -14.91 1.68
CA ARG A 306 4.27 -13.91 0.71
C ARG A 306 3.42 -14.54 -0.40
N ALA A 307 3.81 -15.71 -0.92
CA ALA A 307 3.01 -16.49 -1.87
C ALA A 307 1.67 -16.92 -1.27
N PHE A 308 1.70 -17.53 -0.09
CA PHE A 308 0.52 -17.90 0.70
C PHE A 308 -0.42 -16.72 0.90
N ALA A 309 0.08 -15.60 1.44
CA ALA A 309 -0.72 -14.40 1.68
C ALA A 309 -1.32 -13.80 0.39
N THR A 310 -0.63 -13.94 -0.75
CA THR A 310 -1.11 -13.43 -2.04
C THR A 310 -2.27 -14.24 -2.57
N VAL A 311 -2.15 -15.57 -2.55
CA VAL A 311 -3.23 -16.49 -2.97
C VAL A 311 -4.41 -16.38 -2.02
N LEU A 312 -4.18 -16.36 -0.71
CA LEU A 312 -5.25 -16.22 0.29
C LEU A 312 -6.00 -14.88 0.13
N ARG A 313 -5.28 -13.78 -0.17
CA ARG A 313 -5.92 -12.48 -0.45
C ARG A 313 -6.81 -12.52 -1.69
N ALA A 314 -6.46 -13.28 -2.73
CA ALA A 314 -7.32 -13.46 -3.89
C ALA A 314 -8.68 -14.10 -3.53
N LEU A 315 -8.73 -14.87 -2.44
CA LEU A 315 -9.94 -15.51 -1.94
C LEU A 315 -10.71 -14.64 -0.93
N SER A 316 -10.05 -13.69 -0.25
CA SER A 316 -10.55 -12.93 0.91
C SER A 316 -11.97 -12.35 0.77
N ASP A 317 -12.27 -11.67 -0.33
CA ASP A 317 -13.59 -11.09 -0.60
C ASP A 317 -14.73 -12.13 -0.59
N ASN A 318 -14.47 -13.36 -1.05
CA ASN A 318 -15.50 -14.39 -1.11
C ASN A 318 -15.80 -14.98 0.26
N PHE A 319 -14.90 -14.90 1.24
CA PHE A 319 -15.19 -15.42 2.57
C PHE A 319 -16.25 -14.60 3.31
N THR A 320 -16.34 -13.29 3.02
CA THR A 320 -17.42 -12.45 3.55
C THR A 320 -18.79 -12.84 2.99
N SER A 321 -18.85 -13.32 1.75
CA SER A 321 -20.10 -13.69 1.06
C SER A 321 -20.43 -15.18 1.18
N THR A 322 -19.43 -16.03 1.35
CA THR A 322 -19.50 -17.50 1.41
C THR A 322 -18.53 -18.02 2.47
N PRO A 323 -18.89 -17.94 3.76
CA PRO A 323 -18.00 -18.23 4.90
C PRO A 323 -17.59 -19.71 5.02
N HIS A 324 -18.13 -20.61 4.19
CA HIS A 324 -17.84 -22.05 4.21
C HIS A 324 -16.81 -22.50 3.18
N LEU A 325 -16.22 -21.58 2.40
CA LEU A 325 -15.25 -21.92 1.34
C LEU A 325 -13.96 -22.56 1.88
N LEU A 326 -13.57 -22.24 3.11
CA LEU A 326 -12.33 -22.70 3.72
C LEU A 326 -12.68 -23.45 5.02
N PRO A 327 -12.30 -24.73 5.16
CA PRO A 327 -12.54 -25.47 6.39
C PRO A 327 -11.67 -24.97 7.54
N VAL A 328 -12.25 -24.88 8.74
CA VAL A 328 -11.60 -24.36 9.95
C VAL A 328 -10.30 -25.12 10.28
N GLU A 329 -10.28 -26.43 10.07
CA GLU A 329 -9.12 -27.28 10.34
C GLU A 329 -7.86 -26.86 9.56
N TYR A 330 -8.01 -26.40 8.31
CA TYR A 330 -6.89 -25.89 7.51
C TYR A 330 -6.38 -24.57 8.07
N VAL A 331 -7.29 -23.67 8.43
CA VAL A 331 -6.98 -22.33 8.95
C VAL A 331 -6.21 -22.44 10.25
N ASP A 332 -6.69 -23.25 11.18
CA ASP A 332 -6.06 -23.44 12.48
C ASP A 332 -4.67 -24.04 12.31
N ASN A 333 -4.53 -25.06 11.45
CA ASN A 333 -3.24 -25.68 11.14
C ASN A 333 -2.24 -24.69 10.50
N TRP A 334 -2.68 -23.91 9.50
CA TRP A 334 -1.82 -22.90 8.87
C TRP A 334 -1.38 -21.84 9.87
N LEU A 335 -2.31 -21.34 10.68
CA LEU A 335 -2.00 -20.31 11.66
C LEU A 335 -1.01 -20.85 12.71
N GLN A 336 -1.26 -22.03 13.28
CA GLN A 336 -0.35 -22.66 14.23
C GLN A 336 1.06 -22.85 13.64
N LYS A 337 1.17 -23.39 12.42
CA LYS A 337 2.46 -23.57 11.76
C LYS A 337 3.17 -22.24 11.49
N ILE A 338 2.45 -21.21 11.01
CA ILE A 338 3.04 -19.88 10.79
C ILE A 338 3.60 -19.31 12.10
N LEU A 339 2.84 -19.37 13.19
CA LEU A 339 3.26 -18.88 14.50
C LEU A 339 4.47 -19.68 15.03
N HIS A 340 4.44 -21.00 14.89
CA HIS A 340 5.52 -21.90 15.32
C HIS A 340 6.82 -21.68 14.53
N THR A 341 6.76 -21.77 13.19
CA THR A 341 7.89 -21.54 12.29
C THR A 341 8.53 -20.17 12.54
N THR A 342 7.73 -19.12 12.67
CA THR A 342 8.25 -17.77 12.93
C THR A 342 8.90 -17.64 14.31
N THR A 343 8.48 -18.46 15.27
CA THR A 343 9.07 -18.54 16.61
C THR A 343 10.45 -19.21 16.60
N ILE A 344 10.67 -20.20 15.74
CA ILE A 344 11.97 -20.88 15.59
C ILE A 344 13.04 -19.89 15.08
N ILE A 345 12.73 -19.08 14.07
CA ILE A 345 13.70 -18.22 13.35
C ILE A 345 14.01 -16.91 14.11
N ARG A 346 13.65 -16.84 15.39
CA ARG A 346 13.65 -15.63 16.21
C ARG A 346 15.05 -15.20 16.69
N HIS A 347 16.04 -15.31 15.83
CA HIS A 347 17.38 -14.77 16.05
C HIS A 347 17.45 -13.29 15.61
N ASP A 348 17.97 -12.42 16.47
CA ASP A 348 17.85 -10.94 16.41
C ASP A 348 18.24 -10.29 15.07
N LYS A 349 19.06 -10.92 14.25
CA LYS A 349 19.54 -10.34 12.99
C LYS A 349 18.55 -10.48 11.82
N LEU A 350 17.79 -11.58 11.78
CA LEU A 350 17.08 -12.03 10.58
C LEU A 350 15.56 -11.90 10.67
N PHE A 351 15.02 -11.85 11.90
CA PHE A 351 13.57 -11.80 12.13
C PHE A 351 12.87 -10.64 11.39
N GLY A 352 13.57 -9.51 11.20
CA GLY A 352 13.02 -8.37 10.47
C GLY A 352 12.57 -8.70 9.04
N ILE A 353 13.25 -9.62 8.36
CA ILE A 353 12.92 -10.07 7.00
C ILE A 353 11.59 -10.85 7.01
N LEU A 354 11.39 -11.68 8.03
CA LEU A 354 10.24 -12.58 8.16
C LEU A 354 9.00 -11.88 8.76
N ALA A 355 9.20 -10.87 9.61
CA ALA A 355 8.13 -10.21 10.35
C ALA A 355 7.02 -9.66 9.44
N LYS A 356 7.39 -8.98 8.34
CA LYS A 356 6.42 -8.42 7.39
C LYS A 356 5.54 -9.50 6.74
N PRO A 357 6.08 -10.52 6.04
CA PRO A 357 5.24 -11.53 5.39
C PRO A 357 4.47 -12.39 6.40
N ALA A 358 5.06 -12.74 7.56
CA ALA A 358 4.36 -13.47 8.62
C ALA A 358 3.16 -12.67 9.17
N ASN A 359 3.37 -11.42 9.57
CA ASN A 359 2.30 -10.54 10.05
C ASN A 359 1.22 -10.33 8.99
N THR A 360 1.61 -10.27 7.71
CA THR A 360 0.65 -10.15 6.60
C THR A 360 -0.22 -11.41 6.47
N ALA A 361 0.38 -12.59 6.54
CA ALA A 361 -0.33 -13.87 6.45
C ALA A 361 -1.31 -14.04 7.62
N VAL A 362 -0.84 -13.83 8.86
CA VAL A 362 -1.68 -13.90 10.07
C VAL A 362 -2.82 -12.88 10.01
N CYS A 363 -2.53 -11.66 9.57
CA CYS A 363 -3.54 -10.61 9.45
C CYS A 363 -4.66 -10.99 8.46
N ILE A 364 -4.34 -11.57 7.29
CA ILE A 364 -5.37 -12.02 6.34
C ILE A 364 -6.19 -13.17 6.93
N LEU A 365 -5.56 -14.12 7.62
CA LEU A 365 -6.27 -15.22 8.28
C LEU A 365 -7.24 -14.70 9.34
N VAL A 366 -6.80 -13.76 10.18
CA VAL A 366 -7.63 -13.10 11.20
C VAL A 366 -8.75 -12.25 10.59
N GLU A 367 -8.50 -11.58 9.46
CA GLU A 367 -9.53 -10.83 8.73
C GLU A 367 -10.58 -11.76 8.11
N THR A 368 -10.15 -12.94 7.69
CA THR A 368 -11.00 -13.91 7.01
C THR A 368 -11.81 -14.75 8.00
N PHE A 369 -11.20 -15.17 9.10
CA PHE A 369 -11.77 -16.03 10.12
C PHE A 369 -11.84 -15.28 11.44
N SER A 370 -13.05 -15.14 11.97
CA SER A 370 -13.27 -14.46 13.25
C SER A 370 -13.44 -15.42 14.43
N GLN A 371 -13.47 -16.73 14.17
CA GLN A 371 -13.71 -17.76 15.18
C GLN A 371 -12.48 -18.65 15.31
N PHE A 372 -11.66 -18.32 16.31
CA PHE A 372 -10.56 -19.15 16.77
C PHE A 372 -10.88 -19.68 18.17
N ASP A 373 -10.35 -20.85 18.49
CA ASP A 373 -10.38 -21.37 19.85
C ASP A 373 -9.55 -20.48 20.80
N GLU A 374 -9.68 -20.73 22.11
CA GLU A 374 -9.00 -19.91 23.12
C GLU A 374 -7.48 -20.11 23.10
N GLN A 375 -6.99 -21.30 22.74
CA GLN A 375 -5.56 -21.60 22.69
C GLN A 375 -4.89 -20.79 21.58
N LEU A 376 -5.43 -20.85 20.36
CA LEU A 376 -4.89 -20.19 19.19
C LEU A 376 -4.97 -18.65 19.32
N LYS A 377 -6.00 -18.13 19.97
CA LYS A 377 -6.07 -16.70 20.35
C LYS A 377 -4.89 -16.29 21.23
N ASN A 378 -4.56 -17.11 22.23
CA ASN A 378 -3.43 -16.83 23.11
C ASN A 378 -2.10 -16.92 22.34
N GLU A 379 -1.93 -17.90 21.44
CA GLU A 379 -0.73 -18.00 20.59
C GLU A 379 -0.57 -16.77 19.67
N ILE A 380 -1.67 -16.24 19.10
CA ILE A 380 -1.64 -14.98 18.33
C ILE A 380 -1.23 -13.79 19.22
N PHE A 381 -1.75 -13.72 20.45
CA PHE A 381 -1.38 -12.65 21.38
C PHE A 381 0.08 -12.74 21.78
N ASP A 382 0.57 -13.93 22.11
CA ASP A 382 1.97 -14.15 22.45
C ASP A 382 2.87 -13.74 21.28
N PHE A 383 2.52 -14.15 20.06
CA PHE A 383 3.23 -13.74 18.84
C PHE A 383 3.28 -12.22 18.64
N ILE A 384 2.19 -11.49 18.93
CA ILE A 384 2.17 -10.02 18.86
C ILE A 384 3.03 -9.42 19.98
N ILE A 385 2.83 -9.89 21.21
CA ILE A 385 3.50 -9.37 22.41
C ILE A 385 5.00 -9.53 22.25
N GLU A 386 5.46 -10.71 21.86
CA GLU A 386 6.88 -11.01 21.67
C GLU A 386 7.52 -10.05 20.65
N GLN A 387 6.87 -9.81 19.51
CA GLN A 387 7.36 -8.82 18.52
C GLN A 387 7.45 -7.40 19.08
N THR A 388 6.51 -7.01 19.96
CA THR A 388 6.54 -5.68 20.60
C THR A 388 7.70 -5.51 21.59
N HIS A 389 8.33 -6.61 22.03
CA HIS A 389 9.48 -6.60 22.95
C HIS A 389 10.81 -6.94 22.28
N LEU A 390 10.83 -7.20 20.96
CA LEU A 390 12.06 -7.39 20.19
C LEU A 390 12.71 -6.03 19.85
N HIS A 391 13.95 -5.84 20.28
CA HIS A 391 14.75 -4.63 20.08
C HIS A 391 15.96 -4.94 19.19
N THR A 392 15.72 -5.14 17.89
CA THR A 392 16.78 -5.46 16.92
C THR A 392 17.28 -4.21 16.20
N GLN A 393 18.57 -4.17 15.85
CA GLN A 393 19.16 -3.02 15.12
C GLN A 393 18.70 -2.94 13.65
N SER A 394 18.24 -4.06 13.09
CA SER A 394 17.88 -4.24 11.68
C SER A 394 16.38 -4.50 11.48
N TRP A 395 15.52 -3.75 12.16
CA TRP A 395 14.08 -3.89 12.00
C TRP A 395 13.54 -3.02 10.84
N PRO A 396 12.91 -3.61 9.80
CA PRO A 396 12.37 -2.84 8.69
C PRO A 396 11.14 -2.02 9.07
N TYR A 397 11.04 -0.81 8.53
CA TYR A 397 9.87 0.06 8.72
C TYR A 397 8.56 -0.62 8.32
N GLU A 398 8.57 -1.39 7.23
CA GLU A 398 7.40 -2.11 6.74
C GLU A 398 6.91 -3.20 7.71
N ALA A 399 7.81 -3.76 8.54
CA ALA A 399 7.43 -4.73 9.56
C ALA A 399 6.65 -4.05 10.70
N ASP A 400 7.02 -2.83 11.11
CA ASP A 400 6.28 -2.05 12.11
C ASP A 400 4.86 -1.73 11.64
N VAL A 401 4.71 -1.28 10.39
CA VAL A 401 3.41 -0.96 9.79
C VAL A 401 2.50 -2.20 9.77
N ASN A 402 3.04 -3.37 9.41
CA ASN A 402 2.25 -4.61 9.37
C ASN A 402 1.93 -5.16 10.76
N LEU A 403 2.83 -4.98 11.73
CA LEU A 403 2.56 -5.33 13.14
C LEU A 403 1.42 -4.47 13.70
N LEU A 404 1.42 -3.15 13.49
CA LEU A 404 0.32 -2.28 13.92
C LEU A 404 -1.00 -2.66 13.25
N ARG A 405 -0.98 -2.98 11.95
CA ARG A 405 -2.16 -3.47 11.24
C ARG A 405 -2.69 -4.76 11.86
N LEU A 406 -1.82 -5.72 12.15
CA LEU A 406 -2.19 -6.97 12.80
C LEU A 406 -2.81 -6.72 14.19
N ILE A 407 -2.17 -5.89 15.02
CA ILE A 407 -2.69 -5.51 16.35
C ILE A 407 -4.10 -4.94 16.22
N MET A 408 -4.31 -3.96 15.33
CA MET A 408 -5.63 -3.35 15.13
C MET A 408 -6.69 -4.38 14.72
N LYS A 409 -6.34 -5.33 13.86
CA LYS A 409 -7.28 -6.37 13.39
C LYS A 409 -7.61 -7.39 14.47
N VAL A 410 -6.62 -7.78 15.26
CA VAL A 410 -6.81 -8.68 16.41
C VAL A 410 -7.68 -8.02 17.48
N ILE A 411 -7.51 -6.71 17.73
CA ILE A 411 -8.38 -5.95 18.63
C ILE A 411 -9.84 -5.92 18.12
N ASP A 412 -10.05 -5.81 16.81
CA ASP A 412 -11.39 -5.74 16.22
C ASP A 412 -12.19 -7.06 16.41
N ILE A 413 -11.51 -8.21 16.58
CA ILE A 413 -12.15 -9.53 16.78
C ILE A 413 -12.08 -10.08 18.20
N ALA A 414 -11.21 -9.54 19.05
CA ALA A 414 -11.00 -10.05 20.41
C ALA A 414 -12.14 -9.62 21.36
N ASP A 415 -12.45 -10.47 22.34
CA ASP A 415 -13.34 -10.10 23.43
C ASP A 415 -12.69 -9.07 24.36
N HIS A 416 -13.49 -8.45 25.23
CA HIS A 416 -13.05 -7.36 26.08
C HIS A 416 -12.00 -7.75 27.13
N ASP A 417 -11.99 -9.00 27.62
CA ASP A 417 -10.99 -9.45 28.60
C ASP A 417 -9.65 -9.70 27.92
N SER A 418 -9.69 -10.39 26.78
CA SER A 418 -8.54 -10.60 25.90
C SER A 418 -7.90 -9.29 25.44
N CYS A 419 -8.72 -8.33 25.00
CA CYS A 419 -8.25 -6.99 24.65
C CYS A 419 -7.53 -6.30 25.81
N ALA A 420 -8.03 -6.44 27.05
CA ALA A 420 -7.42 -5.79 28.21
C ALA A 420 -6.06 -6.41 28.54
N LYS A 421 -5.93 -7.75 28.45
CA LYS A 421 -4.66 -8.46 28.61
C LYS A 421 -3.66 -8.02 27.55
N LEU A 422 -4.06 -8.04 26.27
CA LEU A 422 -3.20 -7.61 25.17
C LEU A 422 -2.74 -6.16 25.34
N ALA A 423 -3.67 -5.24 25.65
CA ALA A 423 -3.37 -3.83 25.89
C ALA A 423 -2.33 -3.64 27.01
N SER A 424 -2.45 -4.39 28.10
CA SER A 424 -1.50 -4.31 29.22
C SER A 424 -0.08 -4.75 28.84
N SER A 425 0.05 -5.71 27.92
CA SER A 425 1.33 -6.25 27.46
C SER A 425 1.99 -5.40 26.37
N ILE A 426 1.21 -4.93 25.38
CA ILE A 426 1.74 -4.14 24.27
C ILE A 426 2.10 -2.69 24.66
N PHE A 427 1.54 -2.18 25.76
CA PHE A 427 1.90 -0.87 26.33
C PHE A 427 2.78 -0.96 27.57
N ALA A 428 3.34 -2.14 27.87
CA ALA A 428 4.33 -2.27 28.93
C ALA A 428 5.56 -1.37 28.64
N ALA A 429 6.28 -0.97 29.70
CA ALA A 429 7.33 0.05 29.62
C ALA A 429 8.48 -0.25 28.65
N LYS A 430 8.72 -1.53 28.31
CA LYS A 430 9.75 -1.96 27.35
C LYS A 430 9.24 -2.16 25.92
N SER A 431 7.96 -1.87 25.66
CA SER A 431 7.39 -2.02 24.34
C SER A 431 7.98 -1.02 23.35
N ARG A 432 8.37 -1.51 22.18
CA ARG A 432 8.81 -0.69 21.06
C ARG A 432 7.74 0.23 20.49
N LEU A 433 6.45 -0.01 20.78
CA LEU A 433 5.36 0.85 20.31
C LEU A 433 5.54 2.29 20.79
N TRP A 434 6.12 2.48 21.99
CA TRP A 434 6.45 3.79 22.52
C TRP A 434 7.58 4.49 21.74
N LEU A 435 8.45 3.74 21.06
CA LEU A 435 9.54 4.30 20.26
C LEU A 435 9.05 4.88 18.94
N TYR A 436 7.91 4.42 18.43
CA TYR A 436 7.41 4.84 17.11
C TYR A 436 7.04 6.33 17.04
N ARG A 437 6.75 6.96 18.18
CA ARG A 437 6.50 8.41 18.27
C ARG A 437 7.72 9.27 17.97
N PHE A 438 8.92 8.70 18.05
CA PHE A 438 10.20 9.37 17.78
C PHE A 438 10.70 9.13 16.34
N LEU A 439 9.99 8.32 15.54
CA LEU A 439 10.38 8.02 14.17
C LEU A 439 9.97 9.15 13.22
N TYR A 440 10.77 9.38 12.18
CA TYR A 440 10.54 10.45 11.19
C TYR A 440 9.29 10.25 10.29
N SER A 441 8.62 9.10 10.38
CA SER A 441 7.48 8.79 9.52
C SER A 441 6.16 9.24 10.14
N ASN A 442 5.59 10.31 9.59
CA ASN A 442 4.29 10.82 10.02
C ASN A 442 3.17 9.78 9.91
N SER A 443 3.20 8.87 8.92
CA SER A 443 2.17 7.84 8.79
C SER A 443 2.19 6.86 9.96
N LEU A 444 3.37 6.43 10.41
CA LEU A 444 3.47 5.48 11.50
C LEU A 444 3.04 6.11 12.84
N ILE A 445 3.38 7.38 13.07
CA ILE A 445 2.88 8.13 14.23
C ILE A 445 1.34 8.17 14.23
N GLN A 446 0.74 8.43 13.07
CA GLN A 446 -0.73 8.44 12.94
C GLN A 446 -1.34 7.05 13.17
N ASP A 447 -0.69 5.98 12.68
CA ASP A 447 -1.16 4.60 12.90
C ASP A 447 -1.13 4.21 14.39
N VAL A 448 -0.10 4.63 15.13
CA VAL A 448 -0.04 4.39 16.59
C VAL A 448 -1.10 5.23 17.31
N LEU A 449 -1.28 6.50 16.96
CA LEU A 449 -2.37 7.31 17.51
C LEU A 449 -3.74 6.68 17.21
N GLN A 450 -3.92 6.08 16.04
CA GLN A 450 -5.13 5.35 15.68
C GLN A 450 -5.31 4.10 16.56
N LEU A 451 -4.23 3.37 16.87
CA LEU A 451 -4.26 2.25 17.81
C LEU A 451 -4.72 2.70 19.21
N PHE A 452 -4.13 3.77 19.75
CA PHE A 452 -4.59 4.37 21.02
C PHE A 452 -6.07 4.74 20.94
N ASN A 453 -6.48 5.45 19.89
CA ASN A 453 -7.87 5.88 19.71
C ASN A 453 -8.84 4.69 19.68
N ARG A 454 -8.53 3.62 18.93
CA ARG A 454 -9.34 2.40 18.89
C ARG A 454 -9.52 1.83 20.28
N LEU A 455 -8.44 1.57 21.01
CA LEU A 455 -8.52 0.97 22.35
C LEU A 455 -9.24 1.85 23.36
N LEU A 456 -9.01 3.16 23.31
CA LEU A 456 -9.62 4.15 24.21
C LEU A 456 -11.11 4.39 23.94
N THR A 457 -11.61 4.01 22.77
CA THR A 457 -13.03 4.14 22.39
C THR A 457 -13.81 2.82 22.52
N ILE A 458 -13.15 1.70 22.84
CA ILE A 458 -13.82 0.43 23.14
C ILE A 458 -14.76 0.61 24.34
N LYS A 459 -15.96 0.04 24.24
CA LYS A 459 -17.00 0.06 25.30
C LYS A 459 -16.67 -0.92 26.44
N SER A 460 -15.43 -0.91 26.92
CA SER A 460 -14.94 -1.75 28.01
C SER A 460 -14.11 -0.91 28.96
N ILE A 461 -14.64 -0.63 30.16
CA ILE A 461 -13.93 0.13 31.20
C ILE A 461 -12.56 -0.51 31.52
N PRO A 462 -12.42 -1.84 31.69
CA PRO A 462 -11.12 -2.46 31.92
C PRO A 462 -10.09 -2.12 30.83
N VAL A 463 -10.45 -2.23 29.55
CA VAL A 463 -9.53 -1.95 28.42
C VAL A 463 -9.11 -0.48 28.44
N VAL A 464 -10.08 0.43 28.50
CA VAL A 464 -9.82 1.87 28.47
C VAL A 464 -8.98 2.28 29.67
N GLN A 465 -9.27 1.75 30.86
CA GLN A 465 -8.50 2.03 32.07
C GLN A 465 -7.05 1.53 31.96
N GLN A 466 -6.80 0.35 31.38
CA GLN A 466 -5.43 -0.16 31.18
C GLN A 466 -4.61 0.76 30.28
N VAL A 467 -5.15 1.14 29.11
CA VAL A 467 -4.46 2.04 28.18
C VAL A 467 -4.27 3.42 28.81
N TYR A 468 -5.29 3.93 29.51
CA TYR A 468 -5.20 5.20 30.20
C TYR A 468 -4.11 5.19 31.28
N GLN A 469 -4.02 4.15 32.12
CA GLN A 469 -2.95 4.04 33.13
C GLN A 469 -1.57 3.97 32.49
N ALA A 470 -1.42 3.30 31.35
CA ALA A 470 -0.14 3.25 30.63
C ALA A 470 0.28 4.66 30.16
N ILE A 471 -0.64 5.44 29.59
CA ILE A 471 -0.40 6.85 29.24
C ILE A 471 -0.04 7.67 30.48
N LEU A 472 -0.74 7.49 31.61
CA LEU A 472 -0.41 8.22 32.84
C LEU A 472 0.98 7.89 33.38
N ALA A 473 1.41 6.63 33.29
CA ALA A 473 2.74 6.21 33.69
C ALA A 473 3.82 6.85 32.82
N ASP A 474 3.62 6.85 31.50
CA ASP A 474 4.53 7.50 30.55
C ASP A 474 4.57 9.02 30.76
N MET A 475 3.40 9.68 30.84
CA MET A 475 3.31 11.11 31.17
C MET A 475 4.01 11.46 32.49
N THR A 476 3.82 10.65 33.54
CA THR A 476 4.46 10.87 34.84
C THR A 476 5.98 10.79 34.72
N SER A 477 6.51 9.80 34.00
CA SER A 477 7.95 9.67 33.75
C SER A 477 8.48 10.91 33.01
N ASN A 478 7.88 11.26 31.88
CA ASN A 478 8.37 12.32 31.00
C ASN A 478 8.24 13.71 31.64
N PHE A 479 7.14 14.00 32.36
CA PHE A 479 7.05 15.23 33.15
C PHE A 479 8.13 15.29 34.24
N ASN A 480 8.44 14.18 34.90
CA ASN A 480 9.46 14.15 35.95
C ASN A 480 10.87 14.37 35.39
N VAL A 481 11.16 13.95 34.16
CA VAL A 481 12.41 14.33 33.44
C VAL A 481 12.50 15.85 33.32
N LEU A 482 11.48 16.50 32.76
CA LEU A 482 11.45 17.96 32.59
C LEU A 482 11.50 18.70 33.93
N LEU A 483 10.71 18.27 34.93
CA LEU A 483 10.66 18.91 36.24
C LEU A 483 11.97 18.77 37.01
N ASN A 484 12.70 17.67 36.83
CA ASN A 484 14.01 17.48 37.45
C ASN A 484 15.02 18.50 36.91
N VAL A 485 15.04 18.74 35.59
CA VAL A 485 15.87 19.78 34.96
C VAL A 485 15.52 21.18 35.47
N LEU A 486 14.23 21.43 35.72
CA LEU A 486 13.74 22.71 36.26
C LEU A 486 13.95 22.89 37.77
N GLU A 487 14.46 21.86 38.46
CA GLU A 487 14.55 21.75 39.92
C GLU A 487 13.17 22.02 40.57
N GLN A 488 12.14 21.34 40.07
CA GLN A 488 10.75 21.45 40.53
C GLN A 488 10.29 20.18 41.24
N LYS A 489 9.19 20.31 41.99
CA LYS A 489 8.60 19.18 42.69
C LYS A 489 8.06 18.17 41.67
N LEU A 490 8.58 16.94 41.73
CA LEU A 490 8.12 15.80 40.94
C LEU A 490 6.65 15.48 41.21
N ILE A 491 5.98 14.98 40.17
CA ILE A 491 4.58 14.57 40.22
C ILE A 491 4.46 13.06 40.27
N VAL A 492 3.33 12.60 40.83
CA VAL A 492 2.90 11.21 40.79
C VAL A 492 1.43 11.24 40.40
N ILE A 493 1.09 10.59 39.29
CA ILE A 493 -0.27 10.58 38.75
C ILE A 493 -0.84 9.16 38.90
N GLY A 494 -1.96 9.03 39.60
CA GLY A 494 -2.62 7.74 39.80
C GLY A 494 -1.78 6.74 40.59
N SER A 495 -1.92 5.45 40.26
CA SER A 495 -1.14 4.34 40.84
C SER A 495 0.13 4.01 40.05
N ALA A 496 0.52 4.86 39.10
CA ALA A 496 1.65 4.60 38.23
C ALA A 496 2.98 4.68 39.01
N SER A 497 3.73 3.58 39.01
CA SER A 497 5.12 3.60 39.44
C SER A 497 5.94 4.24 38.34
N ALA A 498 6.64 5.33 38.64
CA ALA A 498 7.52 6.01 37.69
C ALA A 498 8.58 5.03 37.18
N THR A 499 8.44 4.55 35.94
CA THR A 499 9.53 3.91 35.21
C THR A 499 10.39 5.03 34.69
N THR A 500 11.48 5.38 35.37
CA THR A 500 12.45 6.36 34.89
C THR A 500 12.99 5.89 33.55
N SER A 501 12.45 6.45 32.47
CA SER A 501 12.95 6.23 31.13
C SER A 501 14.23 7.04 30.96
N ASP A 502 15.29 6.46 30.39
CA ASP A 502 16.57 7.11 30.09
C ASP A 502 16.47 8.16 28.95
N LEU A 503 15.28 8.73 28.73
CA LEU A 503 15.01 9.70 27.68
C LEU A 503 15.66 11.05 28.00
N ASN A 504 16.07 11.75 26.94
CA ASN A 504 16.55 13.12 27.04
C ASN A 504 15.36 14.11 27.13
N GLU A 505 15.67 15.40 27.30
CA GLU A 505 14.66 16.46 27.41
C GLU A 505 13.78 16.58 26.15
N GLU A 506 14.36 16.51 24.95
CA GLU A 506 13.64 16.67 23.68
C GLU A 506 12.66 15.50 23.45
N ASP A 507 13.09 14.28 23.73
CA ASP A 507 12.26 13.07 23.64
C ASP A 507 11.14 13.12 24.70
N ALA A 508 11.42 13.60 25.91
CA ALA A 508 10.39 13.79 26.93
C ALA A 508 9.33 14.82 26.49
N GLU A 509 9.73 15.93 25.85
CA GLU A 509 8.76 16.89 25.29
C GLU A 509 7.90 16.28 24.18
N ALA A 510 8.52 15.58 23.22
CA ALA A 510 7.83 14.94 22.12
C ALA A 510 6.83 13.87 22.60
N ALA A 511 7.25 13.06 23.58
CA ALA A 511 6.42 12.07 24.25
C ALA A 511 5.16 12.70 24.87
N LEU A 512 5.32 13.78 25.63
CA LEU A 512 4.19 14.46 26.28
C LEU A 512 3.21 15.08 25.28
N ILE A 513 3.70 15.62 24.16
CA ILE A 513 2.84 16.14 23.09
C ILE A 513 2.04 14.99 22.44
N PHE A 514 2.69 13.84 22.23
CA PHE A 514 2.04 12.63 21.73
C PHE A 514 0.94 12.15 22.70
N ASP A 515 1.23 12.06 24.00
CA ASP A 515 0.27 11.64 25.02
C ASP A 515 -0.93 12.60 25.11
N CYS A 516 -0.67 13.92 25.05
CA CYS A 516 -1.73 14.92 24.99
C CYS A 516 -2.64 14.73 23.77
N SER A 517 -2.06 14.34 22.63
CA SER A 517 -2.79 14.06 21.39
C SER A 517 -3.65 12.80 21.51
N ALA A 518 -3.13 11.74 22.13
CA ALA A 518 -3.88 10.51 22.41
C ALA A 518 -5.07 10.77 23.37
N LEU A 519 -4.85 11.53 24.45
CA LEU A 519 -5.89 11.86 25.44
C LEU A 519 -6.98 12.80 24.88
N CYS A 520 -6.64 13.66 23.92
CA CYS A 520 -7.61 14.56 23.28
C CYS A 520 -8.78 13.81 22.65
N GLN A 521 -8.53 12.59 22.14
CA GLN A 521 -9.58 11.77 21.54
C GLN A 521 -10.62 11.33 22.57
N ILE A 522 -10.21 10.83 23.75
CA ILE A 522 -11.12 10.42 24.84
C ILE A 522 -11.99 11.60 25.26
N GLY A 523 -11.36 12.77 25.45
CA GLY A 523 -12.03 13.95 25.98
C GLY A 523 -13.15 14.48 25.09
N ASN A 524 -13.20 14.08 23.81
CA ASN A 524 -14.20 14.51 22.84
C ASN A 524 -15.34 13.48 22.64
N VAL A 525 -15.28 12.30 23.28
CA VAL A 525 -16.27 11.23 23.08
C VAL A 525 -17.56 11.51 23.84
N LYS A 526 -18.60 11.97 23.14
CA LYS A 526 -19.93 12.21 23.72
C LYS A 526 -20.71 10.92 24.08
N GLY A 527 -20.38 9.79 23.43
CA GLY A 527 -21.14 8.54 23.52
C GLY A 527 -20.69 7.54 24.60
N ASN A 528 -19.61 7.83 25.35
CA ASN A 528 -19.03 6.92 26.35
C ASN A 528 -18.76 7.63 27.69
N LEU A 529 -19.71 8.45 28.15
CA LEU A 529 -19.58 9.23 29.38
C LEU A 529 -19.29 8.36 30.61
N ILE A 530 -19.92 7.19 30.73
CA ILE A 530 -19.72 6.28 31.86
C ILE A 530 -18.27 5.76 31.89
N GLY A 531 -17.72 5.38 30.73
CA GLY A 531 -16.31 4.96 30.63
C GLY A 531 -15.33 6.10 30.93
N MET A 532 -15.63 7.30 30.44
CA MET A 532 -14.82 8.49 30.70
C MET A 532 -14.81 8.89 32.19
N TYR A 533 -15.93 8.75 32.90
CA TYR A 533 -16.00 9.04 34.33
C TYR A 533 -15.46 7.92 35.22
N ALA A 534 -15.36 6.69 34.70
CA ALA A 534 -14.75 5.58 35.40
C ALA A 534 -13.21 5.65 35.40
N LEU A 535 -12.62 6.58 34.63
CA LEU A 535 -11.19 6.83 34.63
C LEU A 535 -10.70 7.34 35.99
N SER A 536 -9.56 6.83 36.44
CA SER A 536 -8.94 7.24 37.71
C SER A 536 -7.50 7.72 37.49
N PRO A 537 -7.17 9.01 37.72
CA PRO A 537 -8.11 10.11 37.97
C PRO A 537 -8.95 10.46 36.72
N PRO A 538 -10.11 11.13 36.88
CA PRO A 538 -10.89 11.63 35.75
C PRO A 538 -10.09 12.59 34.86
N LEU A 539 -10.36 12.61 33.56
CA LEU A 539 -9.56 13.38 32.58
C LEU A 539 -9.48 14.89 32.89
N PHE A 540 -10.59 15.51 33.31
CA PHE A 540 -10.57 16.91 33.73
C PHE A 540 -9.64 17.13 34.94
N GLU A 541 -9.68 16.24 35.92
CA GLU A 541 -8.86 16.34 37.12
C GLU A 541 -7.37 16.18 36.78
N LEU A 542 -7.02 15.19 35.95
CA LEU A 542 -5.68 14.99 35.43
C LEU A 542 -5.12 16.30 34.85
N LEU A 543 -5.80 16.82 33.83
CA LEU A 543 -5.32 17.95 33.03
C LEU A 543 -5.31 19.26 33.83
N ALA A 544 -6.34 19.51 34.66
CA ALA A 544 -6.49 20.77 35.38
C ALA A 544 -5.70 20.83 36.70
N LYS A 545 -5.48 19.69 37.38
CA LYS A 545 -4.93 19.66 38.75
C LYS A 545 -3.58 18.94 38.86
N HIS A 546 -3.35 17.86 38.11
CA HIS A 546 -2.15 17.02 38.29
C HIS A 546 -0.95 17.48 37.45
N LEU A 547 -1.16 18.04 36.25
CA LEU A 547 -0.11 18.40 35.30
C LEU A 547 0.52 19.81 35.48
N GLN A 548 0.45 20.37 36.70
CA GLN A 548 1.10 21.64 37.09
C GLN A 548 0.96 22.82 36.09
N LEU A 549 -0.21 23.02 35.48
CA LEU A 549 -0.46 24.07 34.46
C LEU A 549 -0.10 25.52 34.89
N THR A 550 0.00 25.80 36.18
CA THR A 550 0.37 27.11 36.72
C THR A 550 1.87 27.25 37.02
N ASN A 551 2.69 26.24 36.68
CA ASN A 551 4.14 26.28 36.88
C ASN A 551 4.80 27.21 35.85
N SER A 552 5.38 28.30 36.34
CA SER A 552 6.03 29.35 35.55
C SER A 552 7.26 28.88 34.79
N LYS A 553 8.07 28.01 35.40
CA LYS A 553 9.28 27.49 34.76
C LYS A 553 8.94 26.56 33.61
N LEU A 554 7.96 25.67 33.83
CA LEU A 554 7.47 24.75 32.80
C LEU A 554 6.91 25.52 31.60
N ALA A 555 6.04 26.50 31.83
CA ALA A 555 5.42 27.28 30.75
C ALA A 555 6.44 28.11 29.93
N ARG A 556 7.54 28.53 30.57
CA ARG A 556 8.59 29.33 29.92
C ARG A 556 9.61 28.49 29.17
N GLN A 557 10.04 27.37 29.73
CA GLN A 557 11.10 26.53 29.17
C GLN A 557 10.55 25.48 28.20
N TYR A 558 9.36 24.94 28.47
CA TYR A 558 8.70 23.92 27.67
C TYR A 558 7.30 24.38 27.22
N PRO A 559 7.22 25.47 26.43
CA PRO A 559 5.95 26.10 26.07
C PRO A 559 5.05 25.20 25.20
N ALA A 560 5.64 24.29 24.41
CA ALA A 560 4.89 23.35 23.58
C ALA A 560 4.12 22.33 24.43
N VAL A 561 4.76 21.77 25.46
CA VAL A 561 4.12 20.88 26.44
C VAL A 561 3.01 21.61 27.20
N HIS A 562 3.31 22.83 27.68
CA HIS A 562 2.31 23.65 28.39
C HIS A 562 1.08 23.95 27.53
N TYR A 563 1.31 24.35 26.28
CA TYR A 563 0.24 24.58 25.30
C TYR A 563 -0.51 23.29 24.99
N GLY A 564 0.18 22.16 24.81
CA GLY A 564 -0.41 20.85 24.53
C GLY A 564 -1.41 20.42 25.60
N VAL A 565 -1.03 20.48 26.87
CA VAL A 565 -1.94 20.17 27.99
C VAL A 565 -3.14 21.10 28.03
N LEU A 566 -2.93 22.42 27.88
CA LEU A 566 -4.01 23.40 27.85
C LEU A 566 -4.96 23.17 26.67
N LYS A 567 -4.43 22.84 25.49
CA LYS A 567 -5.22 22.59 24.29
C LYS A 567 -6.07 21.33 24.44
N THR A 568 -5.51 20.27 25.03
CA THR A 568 -6.25 19.05 25.35
C THR A 568 -7.36 19.31 26.38
N LEU A 569 -7.07 20.08 27.43
CA LEU A 569 -8.09 20.48 28.42
C LEU A 569 -9.20 21.33 27.78
N TYR A 570 -8.83 22.31 26.95
CA TYR A 570 -9.76 23.12 26.19
C TYR A 570 -10.70 22.26 25.34
N SER A 571 -10.13 21.34 24.55
CA SER A 571 -10.91 20.46 23.67
C SER A 571 -11.94 19.65 24.46
N HIS A 572 -11.50 19.04 25.56
CA HIS A 572 -12.38 18.29 26.45
C HIS A 572 -13.51 19.16 27.03
N CYS A 573 -13.18 20.34 27.54
CA CYS A 573 -14.19 21.24 28.10
C CYS A 573 -15.17 21.72 27.02
N ALA A 574 -14.69 22.11 25.84
CA ALA A 574 -15.54 22.56 24.74
C ALA A 574 -16.49 21.45 24.24
N ALA A 575 -16.02 20.20 24.18
CA ALA A 575 -16.86 19.06 23.80
C ALA A 575 -18.04 18.83 24.76
N HIS A 576 -17.92 19.27 26.02
CA HIS A 576 -18.92 19.15 27.07
C HIS A 576 -19.49 20.50 27.53
N GLU A 577 -19.57 21.48 26.62
CA GLU A 577 -20.23 22.78 26.85
C GLU A 577 -19.68 23.50 28.10
N HIS A 578 -18.36 23.35 28.30
CA HIS A 578 -17.60 23.86 29.43
C HIS A 578 -18.16 23.49 30.81
N PHE A 579 -19.00 22.44 30.89
CA PHE A 579 -19.69 21.99 32.10
C PHE A 579 -20.62 23.05 32.73
N ILE A 580 -21.03 24.08 31.97
CA ILE A 580 -21.87 25.19 32.44
C ILE A 580 -23.19 24.65 33.00
N HIS A 581 -23.95 23.90 32.21
CA HIS A 581 -25.26 23.38 32.59
C HIS A 581 -25.24 22.36 33.74
N ASN A 582 -24.10 21.73 34.00
CA ASN A 582 -23.94 20.76 35.08
C ASN A 582 -23.53 21.40 36.40
N SER A 583 -23.09 22.66 36.38
CA SER A 583 -22.49 23.30 37.55
C SER A 583 -23.53 23.69 38.59
N ASP A 584 -23.19 23.44 39.86
CA ASP A 584 -24.00 23.85 41.01
C ASP A 584 -24.13 25.39 41.10
N LEU A 585 -23.27 26.15 40.40
CA LEU A 585 -23.38 27.61 40.30
C LEU A 585 -24.67 28.09 39.63
N PHE A 586 -25.32 27.24 38.81
CA PHE A 586 -26.54 27.56 38.06
C PHE A 586 -27.80 26.87 38.61
N LYS A 587 -27.66 25.87 39.48
CA LYS A 587 -28.81 25.13 40.03
C LYS A 587 -29.34 25.82 41.28
N GLN A 588 -30.49 26.50 41.15
CA GLN A 588 -31.29 26.87 42.32
C GLN A 588 -31.78 25.61 43.02
N SER A 589 -31.66 25.60 44.34
CA SER A 589 -31.78 24.48 45.24
C SER A 589 -33.20 23.89 45.32
N ASP A 590 -33.68 23.21 44.28
CA ASP A 590 -34.90 22.40 44.36
C ASP A 590 -34.86 21.27 43.33
N THR A 591 -34.39 20.09 43.76
CA THR A 591 -35.05 18.78 43.56
C THR A 591 -34.16 17.62 44.00
N THR A 592 -34.83 16.61 44.54
CA THR A 592 -34.35 15.43 45.27
C THR A 592 -33.42 14.49 44.49
N ASN A 593 -32.31 14.13 45.15
CA ASN A 593 -31.54 12.87 45.09
C ASN A 593 -31.96 11.83 44.03
N VAL A 594 -31.48 12.00 42.81
CA VAL A 594 -31.09 10.87 41.96
C VAL A 594 -29.62 11.07 41.63
N MET A 595 -28.79 10.06 41.90
CA MET A 595 -27.35 10.04 41.61
C MET A 595 -27.17 10.03 40.08
N SER A 596 -27.41 11.17 39.44
CA SER A 596 -27.24 11.39 38.01
C SER A 596 -25.76 11.66 37.73
N LEU A 597 -25.25 11.17 36.61
CA LEU A 597 -23.87 11.38 36.14
C LEU A 597 -23.44 12.87 36.17
N THR A 598 -24.40 13.79 36.16
CA THR A 598 -24.20 15.24 36.33
C THR A 598 -23.56 15.64 37.67
N SER A 599 -23.70 14.86 38.74
CA SER A 599 -23.11 15.19 40.06
C SER A 599 -21.59 15.02 40.09
N LEU A 600 -21.01 14.22 39.19
CA LEU A 600 -19.56 13.96 39.15
C LEU A 600 -18.77 15.12 38.52
N THR A 601 -19.44 16.06 37.84
CA THR A 601 -18.79 17.19 37.13
C THR A 601 -19.23 18.56 37.63
N LYS A 602 -19.99 18.60 38.72
CA LYS A 602 -20.63 19.82 39.26
C LYS A 602 -19.64 20.94 39.61
N ASP A 603 -18.43 20.56 40.03
CA ASP A 603 -17.37 21.50 40.44
C ASP A 603 -16.42 21.88 39.29
N ASN A 604 -16.51 21.19 38.13
CA ASN A 604 -15.56 21.37 37.04
C ASN A 604 -15.57 22.79 36.46
N PHE A 605 -16.75 23.40 36.31
CA PHE A 605 -16.85 24.76 35.80
C PHE A 605 -16.23 25.79 36.76
N GLU A 606 -16.45 25.65 38.06
CA GLU A 606 -15.84 26.54 39.05
C GLU A 606 -14.32 26.38 39.08
N ASP A 607 -13.83 25.15 39.06
CA ASP A 607 -12.40 24.85 38.99
C ASP A 607 -11.76 25.38 37.70
N LEU A 608 -12.50 25.35 36.59
CA LEU A 608 -12.08 25.91 35.31
C LEU A 608 -11.90 27.43 35.39
N LEU A 609 -12.87 28.16 35.97
CA LEU A 609 -12.76 29.60 36.16
C LEU A 609 -11.60 29.98 37.08
N LYS A 610 -11.38 29.21 38.17
CA LYS A 610 -10.23 29.40 39.06
C LYS A 610 -8.91 29.19 38.32
N LEU A 611 -8.83 28.19 37.45
CA LEU A 611 -7.65 27.93 36.63
C LEU A 611 -7.37 29.11 35.68
N HIS A 612 -8.37 29.60 34.95
CA HIS A 612 -8.22 30.75 34.07
C HIS A 612 -7.72 31.99 34.80
N HIS A 613 -8.31 32.31 35.96
CA HIS A 613 -7.84 33.41 36.79
C HIS A 613 -6.35 33.25 37.17
N ARG A 614 -5.93 32.03 37.59
CA ARG A 614 -4.51 31.76 37.89
C ARG A 614 -3.60 31.89 36.67
N LEU A 615 -4.05 31.49 35.49
CA LEU A 615 -3.27 31.60 34.25
C LEU A 615 -3.11 33.06 33.80
N ILE A 616 -4.18 33.87 33.95
CA ILE A 616 -4.18 35.30 33.60
C ILE A 616 -3.38 36.14 34.58
N VAL A 617 -3.58 35.98 35.90
CA VAL A 617 -2.82 36.76 36.89
C VAL A 617 -1.31 36.50 36.75
N ASN A 618 -0.97 35.31 36.27
CA ASN A 618 0.39 34.97 35.92
C ASN A 618 0.69 35.16 34.42
N SER A 619 0.11 36.16 33.75
CA SER A 619 0.20 36.38 32.28
C SER A 619 1.61 36.62 31.74
N HIS A 620 2.61 36.92 32.58
CA HIS A 620 4.01 36.96 32.14
C HIS A 620 4.60 35.57 31.85
N LEU A 621 3.86 34.49 32.10
CA LEU A 621 4.36 33.10 32.11
C LEU A 621 4.20 32.32 30.81
N SER A 622 3.40 32.79 29.85
CA SER A 622 2.99 31.96 28.72
C SER A 622 3.41 32.54 27.36
N CYS A 623 3.73 31.66 26.42
CA CYS A 623 3.98 32.04 25.03
C CYS A 623 2.73 32.70 24.42
N HIS A 624 2.93 33.47 23.34
CA HIS A 624 1.86 34.21 22.66
C HIS A 624 0.64 33.34 22.32
N ASP A 625 0.89 32.11 21.85
CA ASP A 625 -0.18 31.21 21.41
C ASP A 625 -1.01 30.66 22.58
N THR A 626 -0.39 30.39 23.73
CA THR A 626 -1.11 30.03 24.96
C THR A 626 -2.00 31.16 25.44
N LYS A 627 -1.53 32.42 25.41
CA LYS A 627 -2.37 33.58 25.78
C LYS A 627 -3.58 33.68 24.86
N LYS A 628 -3.36 33.55 23.56
CA LYS A 628 -4.42 33.59 22.56
C LYS A 628 -5.44 32.48 22.80
N LEU A 629 -5.00 31.25 23.10
CA LEU A 629 -5.89 30.14 23.43
C LEU A 629 -6.75 30.44 24.66
N VAL A 630 -6.14 30.90 25.76
CA VAL A 630 -6.84 31.22 27.02
C VAL A 630 -7.85 32.35 26.83
N LEU A 631 -7.49 33.41 26.11
CA LEU A 631 -8.38 34.54 25.85
C LEU A 631 -9.56 34.15 24.94
N ASN A 632 -9.30 33.41 23.87
CA ASN A 632 -10.36 32.90 23.00
C ASN A 632 -11.30 31.96 23.75
N TRP A 633 -10.75 31.08 24.60
CA TRP A 633 -11.54 30.18 25.41
C TRP A 633 -12.44 30.93 26.40
N LEU A 634 -11.94 32.00 27.03
CA LEU A 634 -12.78 32.84 27.88
C LEU A 634 -13.88 33.55 27.12
N ALA A 635 -13.60 34.05 25.91
CA ALA A 635 -14.62 34.62 25.06
C ALA A 635 -15.73 33.60 24.75
N GLU A 636 -15.37 32.37 24.38
CA GLU A 636 -16.33 31.28 24.15
C GLU A 636 -17.17 30.95 25.40
N ILE A 637 -16.55 30.92 26.59
CA ILE A 637 -17.28 30.70 27.85
C ILE A 637 -18.27 31.85 28.09
N ILE A 638 -17.84 33.11 27.90
CA ILE A 638 -18.70 34.29 28.11
C ILE A 638 -19.89 34.27 27.16
N ASP A 639 -19.67 33.94 25.89
CA ASP A 639 -20.74 33.84 24.89
C ASP A 639 -21.73 32.70 25.20
N ALA A 640 -21.26 31.63 25.83
CA ALA A 640 -22.07 30.48 26.23
C ALA A 640 -22.84 30.67 27.54
N LEU A 641 -22.57 31.73 28.31
CA LEU A 641 -23.28 31.99 29.57
C LEU A 641 -24.75 32.37 29.29
N PRO A 642 -25.72 31.83 30.07
CA PRO A 642 -27.12 32.18 29.91
C PRO A 642 -27.35 33.67 30.20
N GLN A 643 -27.96 34.39 29.25
CA GLN A 643 -28.17 35.85 29.34
C GLN A 643 -29.24 36.27 30.36
N GLU A 644 -30.04 35.33 30.88
CA GLU A 644 -31.20 35.63 31.73
C GLU A 644 -30.90 35.65 33.25
N ASP A 645 -29.75 35.13 33.69
CA ASP A 645 -29.38 35.02 35.12
C ASP A 645 -28.45 36.15 35.58
N ASN A 646 -29.04 37.31 35.94
CA ASN A 646 -28.32 38.51 36.41
C ASN A 646 -27.44 38.30 37.67
N GLY A 647 -27.62 37.20 38.41
CA GLY A 647 -26.79 36.86 39.58
C GLY A 647 -25.38 36.38 39.22
N LEU A 648 -25.16 35.87 38.00
CA LEU A 648 -23.88 35.29 37.56
C LEU A 648 -22.76 36.32 37.44
N LEU A 649 -23.05 37.50 36.90
CA LEU A 649 -22.08 38.58 36.74
C LEU A 649 -21.60 39.16 38.09
N THR A 650 -22.29 38.84 39.19
CA THR A 650 -21.92 39.27 40.54
C THR A 650 -21.07 38.24 41.29
N LEU A 651 -20.79 37.08 40.69
CA LEU A 651 -20.00 36.04 41.33
C LEU A 651 -18.56 36.56 41.56
N PRO A 652 -18.03 36.52 42.80
CA PRO A 652 -16.72 37.11 43.12
C PRO A 652 -15.57 36.60 42.25
N LEU A 653 -15.67 35.35 41.77
CA LEU A 653 -14.69 34.75 40.88
C LEU A 653 -14.72 35.36 39.47
N LEU A 654 -15.91 35.59 38.91
CA LEU A 654 -16.08 36.23 37.60
C LEU A 654 -15.68 37.71 37.66
N LEU A 655 -15.99 38.40 38.76
CA LEU A 655 -15.48 39.76 38.98
C LEU A 655 -13.95 39.79 39.03
N LYS A 656 -13.30 38.92 39.79
CA LYS A 656 -11.83 38.82 39.81
C LYS A 656 -11.25 38.53 38.44
N LEU A 657 -11.88 37.64 37.68
CA LEU A 657 -11.44 37.28 36.33
C LEU A 657 -11.60 38.45 35.35
N SER A 658 -12.69 39.22 35.43
CA SER A 658 -12.88 40.43 34.62
C SER A 658 -11.82 41.50 34.88
N HIS A 659 -11.46 41.74 36.16
CA HIS A 659 -10.37 42.66 36.50
C HIS A 659 -9.04 42.17 35.93
N ALA A 660 -8.75 40.88 36.10
CA ALA A 660 -7.50 40.29 35.63
C ALA A 660 -7.37 40.33 34.09
N ILE A 661 -8.48 40.26 33.34
CA ILE A 661 -8.51 40.44 31.88
C ILE A 661 -8.21 41.89 31.48
N ILE A 662 -8.75 42.87 32.22
CA ILE A 662 -8.53 44.30 31.96
C ILE A 662 -7.05 44.68 32.16
N ASP A 663 -6.37 43.98 33.07
CA ASP A 663 -4.95 44.22 33.40
C ASP A 663 -3.95 43.59 32.38
N ILE A 664 -4.43 42.82 31.39
CA ILE A 664 -3.61 42.29 30.27
C ILE A 664 -3.60 43.30 29.11
#